data_AF-A0A356KD41-F1
#
_entry.id   AF-A0A356KD41-F1
#
_cell.length_a   1.000
_cell.length_b   1.000
_cell.length_c   1.000
_cell.angle_alpha   90.00
_cell.angle_beta   90.00
_cell.angle_gamma   90.00
#
_symmetry.space_group_name_H-M   'P 1'
#
loop_
_entity.id
_entity.type
_entity.pdbx_description
1 polymer ?
#
loop_
_entity_poly.entity_id
_entity_poly.type
_entity_poly.pdbx_seq_one_letter_code
_entity_poly.pdbx_strand_id
1 'polypeptide(L)'
;MPATLSPPAQLPASIRRKLGSARARLRSVDLGLGLARGVLVVGAGLLLLFALDVTLEPPLEVIRAFALFVGIVAGMTSVYWTTRPLRRSLSDDDVALMLEGHFPELQGGLVSSVQLLRESDHHTSQALIQRTVDRAARKVDDVDVGEIVRLGPLIPLWLLIGAFIVFSGGIANSKVVRPYVGIFAQRVLKGQDVRYPKRVGFEVALERKVRLAKGDDLDVVVNVTKGASVLERLTILTRYADGREEQRELLRKGELVFAKAYQNVTEAFAFRVEAPEHGVSSPIYEVEVVQRPRIEQYEFLLRYPDYVGREPERLNQPDLTVPAGTEISYAAVSNKALVTAELIFEQKPERRPDQRGKLPWEARPGPAPTYYADLPQGALAEGGAWSELAGVEQRLELSAGLHGKRALFGRFAVKEDLRFRFQLTSEDALETGKKPVAFSVRVVRDKRPIVSIPVPGGMKQVTPQAKVDLRVDAKDDYGLAHVELRMQPVKEDGTEGEWTKRDLPLPEDVSSPRKVRLPYTISLADFRLQPGDQLVYQAAAFDHNLDTKSNHDLSRRYALQIVRPEDLERMLQDRMTALKERLSGVGREQTDARKASQEFVRDMGPKGVLTEDDKRRLQRLEYDQRRVTTRLNEVEKSLGELLEEREANRLTDPSAMSLLNELREGVKKLADEKSPSITRQLKDTRTATKLDSKTRAAMARVPDLQDELADELQRLATRIDKYGDFTEVLQELRDLLSGQDRVIDGAGEAAKAGAR
;
A
#
# COMPACT_ATOMS: atom_id res chain seq x y z
N MET A 1 43.77 133.51 35.63
CA MET A 1 44.63 132.69 34.76
C MET A 1 44.38 131.23 35.09
N PRO A 2 44.14 130.36 34.09
CA PRO A 2 43.80 128.96 34.35
C PRO A 2 45.09 128.15 34.56
N ALA A 3 45.19 127.42 35.66
CA ALA A 3 46.23 126.41 35.86
C ALA A 3 45.61 125.04 35.52
N THR A 4 46.19 124.42 34.49
CA THR A 4 45.82 123.17 33.84
C THR A 4 45.73 122.00 34.82
N LEU A 5 44.59 121.31 34.81
CA LEU A 5 44.43 119.97 35.39
C LEU A 5 45.36 119.00 34.67
N SER A 6 46.31 118.41 35.40
CA SER A 6 47.16 117.33 34.89
C SER A 6 46.32 116.06 34.65
N PRO A 7 46.59 115.28 33.59
CA PRO A 7 45.90 114.02 33.34
C PRO A 7 46.14 113.02 34.48
N PRO A 8 45.22 112.06 34.71
CA PRO A 8 45.40 111.04 35.72
C PRO A 8 46.73 110.32 35.51
N ALA A 9 47.50 110.17 36.60
CA ALA A 9 48.81 109.56 36.57
C ALA A 9 48.70 108.14 35.97
N GLN A 10 49.43 107.90 34.88
CA GLN A 10 49.52 106.57 34.26
C GLN A 10 50.85 105.93 34.64
N LEU A 11 50.84 104.61 34.82
CA LEU A 11 52.06 103.84 34.96
C LEU A 11 53.01 104.11 33.79
N PRO A 12 54.32 104.31 34.04
CA PRO A 12 55.33 104.44 32.99
C PRO A 12 55.25 103.30 31.99
N ALA A 13 55.54 103.60 30.72
CA ALA A 13 55.44 102.62 29.63
C ALA A 13 56.35 101.39 29.85
N SER A 14 57.51 101.56 30.49
CA SER A 14 58.43 100.48 30.85
C SER A 14 57.81 99.49 31.85
N ILE A 15 57.29 99.98 32.98
CA ILE A 15 56.62 99.17 34.01
C ILE A 15 55.42 98.43 33.43
N ARG A 16 54.55 99.12 32.70
CA ARG A 16 53.37 98.52 32.05
C ARG A 16 53.76 97.44 31.03
N ARG A 17 54.81 97.64 30.25
CA ARG A 17 55.31 96.65 29.28
C ARG A 17 55.87 95.42 29.98
N LYS A 18 56.63 95.58 31.06
CA LYS A 18 57.22 94.46 31.83
C LYS A 18 56.14 93.67 32.59
N LEU A 19 55.22 94.32 33.29
CA LEU A 19 54.06 93.67 33.93
C LEU A 19 53.17 92.96 32.89
N GLY A 20 52.92 93.59 31.74
CA GLY A 20 52.20 92.98 30.62
C GLY A 20 52.91 91.75 30.05
N SER A 21 54.25 91.80 29.91
CA SER A 21 55.04 90.66 29.43
C SER A 21 55.09 89.49 30.43
N ALA A 22 55.14 89.79 31.74
CA ALA A 22 55.11 88.78 32.81
C ALA A 22 53.74 88.08 32.85
N ARG A 23 52.66 88.87 32.80
CA ARG A 23 51.28 88.36 32.70
C ARG A 23 51.09 87.49 31.46
N ALA A 24 51.59 87.92 30.30
CA ALA A 24 51.48 87.16 29.06
C ALA A 24 52.22 85.82 29.15
N ARG A 25 53.43 85.79 29.74
CA ARG A 25 54.21 84.57 29.93
C ARG A 25 53.57 83.60 30.92
N LEU A 26 53.10 84.08 32.08
CA LEU A 26 52.37 83.25 33.05
C LEU A 26 51.11 82.62 32.41
N ARG A 27 50.33 83.41 31.68
CA ARG A 27 49.17 82.91 30.94
C ARG A 27 49.53 81.88 29.87
N SER A 28 50.66 82.06 29.17
CA SER A 28 51.12 81.11 28.15
C SER A 28 51.48 79.74 28.73
N VAL A 29 52.05 79.70 29.94
CA VAL A 29 52.39 78.45 30.62
C VAL A 29 51.14 77.75 31.15
N ASP A 30 50.25 78.50 31.80
CA ASP A 30 48.98 77.93 32.26
C ASP A 30 48.11 77.40 31.10
N LEU A 31 48.11 78.12 29.96
CA LEU A 31 47.44 77.68 28.74
C LEU A 31 48.10 76.40 28.19
N GLY A 32 49.43 76.34 28.15
CA GLY A 32 50.17 75.15 27.74
C GLY A 32 49.87 73.93 28.60
N LEU A 33 49.75 74.12 29.92
CA LEU A 33 49.40 73.07 30.88
C LEU A 33 47.95 72.61 30.72
N GLY A 34 47.03 73.56 30.51
CA GLY A 34 45.61 73.27 30.26
C GLY A 34 45.40 72.47 28.97
N LEU A 35 46.03 72.90 27.88
CA LEU A 35 45.97 72.20 26.58
C LEU A 35 46.54 70.79 26.67
N ALA A 36 47.71 70.63 27.28
CA ALA A 36 48.35 69.33 27.40
C ALA A 36 47.49 68.33 28.21
N ARG A 37 46.88 68.78 29.31
CA ARG A 37 45.92 67.94 30.06
C ARG A 37 44.66 67.62 29.24
N GLY A 38 44.17 68.57 28.45
CA GLY A 38 43.04 68.37 27.53
C GLY A 38 43.32 67.27 26.50
N VAL A 39 44.50 67.30 25.88
CA VAL A 39 44.94 66.26 24.91
C VAL A 39 44.98 64.87 25.57
N LEU A 40 45.47 64.76 26.81
CA LEU A 40 45.52 63.48 27.53
C LEU A 40 44.13 62.91 27.82
N VAL A 41 43.16 63.74 28.24
CA VAL A 41 41.78 63.30 28.50
C VAL A 41 41.09 62.81 27.22
N VAL A 42 41.28 63.55 26.11
CA VAL A 42 40.74 63.13 24.81
C VAL A 42 41.38 61.81 24.36
N GLY A 43 42.70 61.67 24.49
CA GLY A 43 43.42 60.44 24.16
C GLY A 43 42.97 59.23 24.98
N ALA A 44 42.81 59.39 26.30
CA ALA A 44 42.31 58.34 27.18
C ALA A 44 40.86 57.95 26.86
N GLY A 45 39.99 58.94 26.56
CA GLY A 45 38.61 58.69 26.15
C GLY A 45 38.50 57.90 24.85
N LEU A 46 39.34 58.21 23.85
CA LEU A 46 39.40 57.46 22.59
C LEU A 46 39.88 56.03 22.78
N LEU A 47 40.88 55.78 23.63
CA LEU A 47 41.34 54.42 23.93
C LEU A 47 40.27 53.60 24.65
N LEU A 48 39.56 54.20 25.61
CA LEU A 48 38.45 53.53 26.30
C LEU A 48 37.33 53.17 25.32
N LEU A 49 36.96 54.11 24.44
CA LEU A 49 35.96 53.89 23.41
C LEU A 49 36.36 52.75 22.45
N PHE A 50 37.63 52.71 22.04
CA PHE A 50 38.17 51.64 21.21
C PHE A 50 38.11 50.27 21.91
N ALA A 51 38.53 50.21 23.18
CA ALA A 51 38.48 48.98 23.96
C ALA A 51 37.05 48.46 24.12
N LEU A 52 36.08 49.34 24.37
CA LEU A 52 34.67 48.98 24.50
C LEU A 52 34.04 48.55 23.17
N ASP A 53 34.33 49.21 22.04
CA ASP A 53 33.79 48.81 20.73
C ASP A 53 34.26 47.41 20.33
N VAL A 54 35.55 47.11 20.57
CA VAL A 54 36.12 45.80 20.23
C VAL A 54 35.63 44.69 21.16
N THR A 55 35.38 44.98 22.44
CA THR A 55 34.99 43.95 23.43
C THR A 55 33.50 43.68 23.47
N LEU A 56 32.67 44.72 23.31
CA LEU A 56 31.21 44.61 23.45
C LEU A 56 30.48 44.59 22.11
N GLU A 57 31.16 44.95 21.00
CA GLU A 57 30.57 45.12 19.66
C GLU A 57 29.16 45.75 19.68
N PRO A 58 28.94 46.88 20.37
CA PRO A 58 27.61 47.42 20.55
C PRO A 58 26.99 47.87 19.21
N PRO A 59 25.66 47.95 19.09
CA PRO A 59 25.00 48.49 17.92
C PRO A 59 25.52 49.89 17.56
N LEU A 60 25.49 50.24 16.27
CA LEU A 60 26.05 51.49 15.75
C LEU A 60 25.52 52.75 16.48
N GLU A 61 24.24 52.74 16.86
CA GLU A 61 23.61 53.86 17.58
C GLU A 61 24.21 54.04 18.98
N VAL A 62 24.48 52.93 19.67
CA VAL A 62 25.00 52.92 21.04
C VAL A 62 26.45 53.41 21.05
N ILE A 63 27.30 52.92 20.13
CA ILE A 63 28.70 53.36 20.08
C ILE A 63 28.82 54.83 19.72
N ARG A 64 27.95 55.36 18.83
CA ARG A 64 27.96 56.78 18.45
C ARG A 64 27.44 57.68 19.55
N ALA A 65 26.38 57.29 20.24
CA ALA A 65 25.88 58.01 21.41
C ALA A 65 26.95 58.06 22.51
N PHE A 66 27.61 56.94 22.77
CA PHE A 66 28.69 56.87 23.76
C PHE A 66 29.93 57.65 23.31
N ALA A 67 30.31 57.59 22.03
CA ALA A 67 31.40 58.40 21.47
C ALA A 67 31.12 59.89 21.58
N LEU A 68 29.89 60.32 21.31
CA LEU A 68 29.43 61.70 21.48
C LEU A 68 29.50 62.11 22.96
N PHE A 69 29.02 61.25 23.87
CA PHE A 69 29.08 61.49 25.31
C PHE A 69 30.53 61.65 25.80
N VAL A 70 31.41 60.71 25.47
CA VAL A 70 32.84 60.77 25.83
C VAL A 70 33.49 62.01 25.20
N GLY A 71 33.15 62.34 23.95
CA GLY A 71 33.63 63.53 23.26
C GLY A 71 33.18 64.83 23.93
N ILE A 72 31.92 64.94 24.36
CA ILE A 72 31.38 66.09 25.10
C ILE A 72 32.07 66.22 26.46
N VAL A 73 32.16 65.13 27.23
CA VAL A 73 32.80 65.14 28.56
C VAL A 73 34.28 65.52 28.44
N ALA A 74 35.00 64.93 27.49
CA ALA A 74 36.40 65.26 27.24
C ALA A 74 36.57 66.71 26.77
N GLY A 75 35.68 67.19 25.88
CA GLY A 75 35.65 68.57 25.40
C GLY A 75 35.37 69.57 26.53
N MET A 76 34.33 69.34 27.34
CA MET A 76 34.00 70.18 28.50
C MET A 76 35.14 70.22 29.51
N THR A 77 35.78 69.08 29.79
CA THR A 77 36.92 69.00 30.72
C THR A 77 38.14 69.75 30.17
N SER A 78 38.42 69.60 28.87
CA SER A 78 39.50 70.30 28.18
C SER A 78 39.29 71.82 28.16
N VAL A 79 38.07 72.26 27.82
CA VAL A 79 37.67 73.68 27.86
C VAL A 79 37.76 74.22 29.29
N TYR A 80 37.30 73.47 30.29
CA TYR A 80 37.38 73.85 31.70
C TYR A 80 38.84 74.07 32.12
N TRP A 81 39.75 73.13 31.85
CA TRP A 81 41.15 73.28 32.22
C TRP A 81 41.91 74.33 31.42
N THR A 82 41.51 74.60 30.18
CA THR A 82 42.14 75.63 29.34
C THR A 82 41.63 77.04 29.68
N THR A 83 40.34 77.20 29.96
CA THR A 83 39.73 78.53 30.22
C THR A 83 39.77 78.96 31.68
N ARG A 84 39.80 78.03 32.64
CA ARG A 84 39.95 78.34 34.08
C ARG A 84 41.15 79.24 34.39
N PRO A 85 42.37 79.00 33.86
CA PRO A 85 43.49 79.91 34.09
C PRO A 85 43.31 81.27 33.39
N LEU A 86 42.70 81.31 32.20
CA LEU A 86 42.42 82.57 31.48
C LEU A 86 41.41 83.46 32.21
N ARG A 87 40.48 82.86 32.98
CA ARG A 87 39.46 83.57 33.76
C ARG A 87 39.97 84.13 35.09
N ARG A 88 41.19 83.79 35.52
CA ARG A 88 41.80 84.40 36.71
C ARG A 88 42.27 85.81 36.36
N SER A 89 41.74 86.83 37.05
CA SER A 89 42.24 88.19 36.96
C SER A 89 43.57 88.29 37.72
N LEU A 90 44.68 88.25 37.00
CA LEU A 90 46.01 88.60 37.54
C LEU A 90 46.08 90.12 37.60
N SER A 91 45.83 90.69 38.77
CA SER A 91 45.91 92.15 38.97
C SER A 91 47.34 92.63 38.76
N ASP A 92 47.53 93.92 38.46
CA ASP A 92 48.88 94.49 38.36
C ASP A 92 49.64 94.34 39.70
N ASP A 93 48.92 94.35 40.83
CA ASP A 93 49.46 94.13 42.18
C ASP A 93 50.01 92.71 42.35
N ASP A 94 49.26 91.68 41.93
CA ASP A 94 49.70 90.28 42.01
C ASP A 94 50.96 90.03 41.18
N VAL A 95 51.01 90.60 39.97
CA VAL A 95 52.15 90.46 39.06
C VAL A 95 53.35 91.25 39.57
N ALA A 96 53.13 92.42 40.17
CA ALA A 96 54.17 93.21 40.83
C ALA A 96 54.75 92.49 42.04
N LEU A 97 53.90 91.89 42.89
CA LEU A 97 54.30 91.05 44.02
C LEU A 97 55.12 89.83 43.58
N MET A 98 54.71 89.16 42.49
CA MET A 98 55.46 88.04 41.93
C MET A 98 56.81 88.47 41.34
N LEU A 99 56.88 89.65 40.70
CA LEU A 99 58.13 90.20 40.20
C LEU A 99 59.09 90.54 41.34
N GLU A 100 58.64 91.26 42.36
CA GLU A 100 59.48 91.63 43.51
C GLU A 100 59.91 90.43 44.34
N GLY A 101 59.02 89.44 44.52
CA GLY A 101 59.35 88.20 45.22
C GLY A 101 60.47 87.41 44.53
N HIS A 102 60.64 87.56 43.22
CA HIS A 102 61.73 86.92 42.46
C HIS A 102 62.99 87.80 42.34
N PHE A 103 62.82 89.13 42.32
CA PHE A 103 63.91 90.10 42.17
C PHE A 103 64.00 91.03 43.40
N PRO A 104 64.76 90.64 44.45
CA PRO A 104 64.91 91.42 45.68
C PRO A 104 65.46 92.84 45.47
N GLU A 105 66.13 93.09 44.34
CA GLU A 105 66.75 94.37 43.94
C GLU A 105 65.73 95.52 43.79
N LEU A 106 64.46 95.16 43.57
CA LEU A 106 63.34 96.10 43.45
C LEU A 106 62.93 96.73 44.80
N GLN A 107 63.28 96.11 45.94
CA GLN A 107 63.16 96.65 47.31
C GLN A 107 61.79 97.29 47.64
N GLY A 108 60.67 96.65 47.26
CA GLY A 108 59.32 97.17 47.52
C GLY A 108 58.90 98.35 46.63
N GLY A 109 59.76 98.81 45.73
CA GLY A 109 59.55 99.99 44.90
C GLY A 109 58.53 99.79 43.78
N LEU A 110 58.41 98.59 43.22
CA LEU A 110 57.47 98.26 42.13
C LEU A 110 56.04 98.08 42.67
N VAL A 111 55.85 97.33 43.75
CA VAL A 111 54.53 97.14 44.39
C VAL A 111 54.02 98.48 44.95
N SER A 112 54.87 99.21 45.67
CA SER A 112 54.50 100.54 46.18
C SER A 112 54.17 101.52 45.05
N SER A 113 54.90 101.49 43.94
CA SER A 113 54.61 102.36 42.79
C SER A 113 53.27 102.04 42.14
N VAL A 114 52.91 100.75 42.00
CA VAL A 114 51.61 100.35 41.44
C VAL A 114 50.46 100.69 42.39
N GLN A 115 50.63 100.48 43.70
CA GLN A 115 49.63 100.83 44.72
C GLN A 115 49.42 102.35 44.87
N LEU A 116 50.50 103.13 44.98
CA LEU A 116 50.44 104.59 45.15
C LEU A 116 49.82 105.32 43.95
N LEU A 117 50.01 104.81 42.72
CA LEU A 117 49.38 105.34 41.52
C LEU A 117 47.89 105.01 41.42
N ARG A 118 47.44 103.94 42.09
CA ARG A 118 46.05 103.49 42.05
C ARG A 118 45.22 104.13 43.18
N GLU A 119 45.80 104.26 44.37
CA GLU A 119 45.19 104.87 45.57
C GLU A 119 45.57 106.36 45.70
N SER A 120 45.57 107.12 44.60
CA SER A 120 45.92 108.54 44.59
C SER A 120 44.89 109.42 45.33
N ASP A 121 44.77 109.26 46.64
CA ASP A 121 44.04 110.14 47.53
C ASP A 121 44.73 111.51 47.59
N HIS A 122 43.90 112.56 47.60
CA HIS A 122 44.26 113.97 47.39
C HIS A 122 45.22 114.59 48.43
N HIS A 123 45.85 113.78 49.29
CA HIS A 123 46.72 114.22 50.38
C HIS A 123 48.19 113.79 50.25
N THR A 124 48.58 113.13 49.16
CA THR A 124 49.98 112.75 48.91
C THR A 124 50.63 113.64 47.84
N SER A 125 51.86 114.11 48.11
CA SER A 125 52.61 114.97 47.18
C SER A 125 52.91 114.27 45.85
N GLN A 126 52.37 114.81 44.76
CA GLN A 126 52.56 114.32 43.38
C GLN A 126 54.04 114.16 43.00
N ALA A 127 54.92 115.03 43.52
CA ALA A 127 56.36 114.97 43.26
C ALA A 127 57.04 113.75 43.92
N LEU A 128 56.57 113.29 45.08
CA LEU A 128 57.09 112.10 45.76
C LEU A 128 56.61 110.81 45.08
N ILE A 129 55.35 110.79 44.63
CA ILE A 129 54.81 109.68 43.83
C ILE A 129 55.63 109.54 42.54
N GLN A 130 55.82 110.63 41.78
CA GLN A 130 56.62 110.59 40.55
C GLN A 130 58.06 110.14 40.77
N ARG A 131 58.75 110.61 41.82
CA ARG A 131 60.13 110.14 42.10
C ARG A 131 60.20 108.67 42.50
N THR A 132 59.20 108.16 43.20
CA THR A 132 59.13 106.74 43.58
C THR A 132 58.91 105.87 42.35
N VAL A 133 58.01 106.32 41.47
CA VAL A 133 57.67 105.67 40.21
C VAL A 133 58.84 105.70 39.22
N ASP A 134 59.54 106.82 39.07
CA ASP A 134 60.72 106.95 38.21
C ASP A 134 61.89 106.09 38.70
N ARG A 135 62.06 105.99 40.03
CA ARG A 135 63.07 105.12 40.65
C ARG A 135 62.74 103.65 40.39
N ALA A 136 61.48 103.26 40.53
CA ALA A 136 61.03 101.91 40.21
C ALA A 136 61.19 101.61 38.71
N ALA A 137 60.82 102.56 37.83
CA ALA A 137 60.91 102.39 36.38
C ALA A 137 62.34 102.10 35.88
N ARG A 138 63.35 102.80 36.42
CA ARG A 138 64.75 102.55 36.06
C ARG A 138 65.23 101.17 36.49
N LYS A 139 64.88 100.74 37.72
CA LYS A 139 65.26 99.42 38.24
C LYS A 139 64.55 98.28 37.50
N VAL A 140 63.33 98.51 37.03
CA VAL A 140 62.50 97.50 36.34
C VAL A 140 62.98 97.24 34.91
N ASP A 141 63.63 98.21 34.25
CA ASP A 141 64.11 98.03 32.88
C ASP A 141 65.22 96.96 32.78
N ASP A 142 66.09 96.87 33.79
CA ASP A 142 67.19 95.89 33.88
C ASP A 142 66.74 94.46 34.25
N VAL A 143 65.48 94.28 34.66
CA VAL A 143 64.96 92.95 35.07
C VAL A 143 64.56 92.12 33.84
N ASP A 144 65.09 90.90 33.71
CA ASP A 144 64.60 89.93 32.72
C ASP A 144 63.41 89.12 33.27
N VAL A 145 62.23 89.43 32.75
CA VAL A 145 60.97 88.73 33.04
C VAL A 145 61.02 87.23 32.69
N GLY A 146 62.07 86.76 31.98
CA GLY A 146 62.31 85.35 31.63
C GLY A 146 62.56 84.44 32.82
N GLU A 147 63.17 84.94 33.88
CA GLU A 147 63.57 84.09 35.02
C GLU A 147 62.38 83.69 35.91
N ILE A 148 61.31 84.51 35.93
CA ILE A 148 60.10 84.29 36.74
C ILE A 148 59.33 83.05 36.29
N VAL A 149 59.29 82.79 34.98
CA VAL A 149 58.44 81.76 34.37
C VAL A 149 59.30 80.66 33.79
N ARG A 150 59.64 79.67 34.63
CA ARG A 150 60.33 78.46 34.17
C ARG A 150 59.38 77.61 33.33
N LEU A 151 59.72 77.40 32.07
CA LEU A 151 59.04 76.47 31.14
C LEU A 151 59.23 74.99 31.52
N GLY A 152 60.09 74.70 32.49
CA GLY A 152 60.43 73.34 32.96
C GLY A 152 59.23 72.40 33.20
N PRO A 153 58.11 72.84 33.82
CA PRO A 153 56.96 71.97 34.06
C PRO A 153 56.22 71.50 32.79
N LEU A 154 56.40 72.19 31.64
CA LEU A 154 55.72 71.82 30.39
C LEU A 154 56.45 70.72 29.62
N ILE A 155 57.78 70.70 29.68
CA ILE A 155 58.63 69.77 28.93
C ILE A 155 58.27 68.28 29.20
N PRO A 156 58.19 67.79 30.47
CA PRO A 156 57.90 66.38 30.71
C PRO A 156 56.49 65.99 30.25
N LEU A 157 55.52 66.90 30.32
CA LEU A 157 54.15 66.63 29.91
C LEU A 157 54.02 66.49 28.40
N TRP A 158 54.67 67.37 27.63
CA TRP A 158 54.71 67.26 26.18
C TRP A 158 55.53 66.07 25.70
N LEU A 159 56.61 65.70 26.41
CA LEU A 159 57.33 64.45 26.16
C LEU A 159 56.47 63.22 26.42
N LEU A 160 55.67 63.20 27.49
CA LEU A 160 54.72 62.12 27.77
C LEU A 160 53.64 62.00 26.70
N ILE A 161 53.10 63.13 26.23
CA ILE A 161 52.14 63.15 25.10
C ILE A 161 52.81 62.61 23.83
N GLY A 162 54.04 63.03 23.53
CA GLY A 162 54.81 62.52 22.39
C GLY A 162 55.05 61.01 22.49
N ALA A 163 55.50 60.52 23.65
CA ALA A 163 55.70 59.10 23.92
C ALA A 163 54.38 58.31 23.80
N PHE A 164 53.28 58.84 24.31
CA PHE A 164 51.95 58.24 24.18
C PHE A 164 51.50 58.15 22.72
N ILE A 165 51.71 59.20 21.92
CA ILE A 165 51.37 59.19 20.48
C ILE A 165 52.20 58.15 19.72
N VAL A 166 53.51 58.08 19.98
CA VAL A 166 54.39 57.09 19.35
C VAL A 166 54.01 55.67 19.76
N PHE A 167 53.76 55.43 21.04
CA PHE A 167 53.37 54.12 21.56
C PHE A 167 52.01 53.67 21.02
N SER A 168 50.99 54.54 21.10
CA SER A 168 49.65 54.24 20.58
C SER A 168 49.66 54.06 19.06
N GLY A 169 50.41 54.88 18.32
CA GLY A 169 50.61 54.73 16.87
C GLY A 169 51.31 53.41 16.50
N GLY A 170 52.32 53.00 17.28
CA GLY A 170 53.01 51.72 17.12
C GLY A 170 52.08 50.51 17.32
N ILE A 171 51.27 50.53 18.39
CA ILE A 171 50.26 49.50 18.66
C ILE A 171 49.22 49.49 17.53
N ALA A 172 48.69 50.66 17.17
CA ALA A 172 47.67 50.79 16.13
C ALA A 172 48.15 50.29 14.75
N ASN A 173 49.45 50.41 14.45
CA ASN A 173 50.03 49.92 13.20
C ASN A 173 50.47 48.45 13.24
N SER A 174 50.38 47.78 14.39
CA SER A 174 50.70 46.35 14.48
C SER A 174 49.77 45.50 13.59
N LYS A 175 50.29 44.41 13.01
CA LYS A 175 49.49 43.51 12.14
C LYS A 175 48.24 42.94 12.84
N VAL A 176 48.28 42.83 14.16
CA VAL A 176 47.17 42.30 14.97
C VAL A 176 46.08 43.35 15.16
N VAL A 177 46.44 44.60 15.49
CA VAL A 177 45.49 45.65 15.89
C VAL A 177 45.04 46.52 14.70
N ARG A 178 45.86 46.64 13.65
CA ARG A 178 45.58 47.48 12.47
C ARG A 178 44.21 47.23 11.81
N PRO A 179 43.74 45.98 11.61
CA PRO A 179 42.40 45.74 11.07
C PRO A 179 41.28 46.26 12.00
N TYR A 180 41.45 46.11 13.32
CA TYR A 180 40.48 46.58 14.31
C TYR A 180 40.41 48.10 14.37
N VAL A 181 41.55 48.79 14.28
CA VAL A 181 41.60 50.27 14.23
C VAL A 181 40.91 50.79 12.97
N GLY A 182 41.10 50.12 11.83
CA GLY A 182 40.41 50.47 10.58
C GLY A 182 38.89 50.36 10.68
N ILE A 183 38.39 49.27 11.29
CA ILE A 183 36.95 49.05 11.50
C ILE A 183 36.38 50.01 12.53
N PHE A 184 37.10 50.26 13.63
CA PHE A 184 36.71 51.28 14.62
C PHE A 184 36.56 52.67 13.98
N ALA A 185 37.52 53.07 13.13
CA ALA A 185 37.44 54.32 12.40
C ALA A 185 36.22 54.35 11.44
N GLN A 186 35.90 53.24 10.77
CA GLN A 186 34.71 53.14 9.93
C GLN A 186 33.40 53.24 10.74
N ARG A 187 33.33 52.57 11.90
CA ARG A 187 32.16 52.58 12.79
C ARG A 187 31.94 53.95 13.43
N VAL A 188 32.97 54.54 14.05
CA VAL A 188 32.86 55.78 14.83
C VAL A 188 32.90 57.03 13.94
N LEU A 189 33.86 57.15 13.02
CA LEU A 189 34.02 58.36 12.18
C LEU A 189 33.09 58.35 10.98
N LYS A 190 32.96 57.21 10.28
CA LYS A 190 32.15 57.10 9.05
C LYS A 190 30.73 56.61 9.27
N GLY A 191 30.39 56.12 10.47
CA GLY A 191 29.06 55.60 10.76
C GLY A 191 28.70 54.35 9.97
N GLN A 192 29.67 53.53 9.59
CA GLN A 192 29.44 52.29 8.84
C GLN A 192 29.34 51.12 9.82
N ASP A 193 28.26 50.34 9.74
CA ASP A 193 28.11 49.12 10.56
C ASP A 193 28.91 47.95 9.97
N VAL A 194 30.23 48.04 10.12
CA VAL A 194 31.16 46.99 9.74
C VAL A 194 31.42 46.11 10.94
N ARG A 195 31.30 44.79 10.76
CA ARG A 195 31.57 43.80 11.82
C ARG A 195 33.05 43.53 11.95
N TYR A 196 33.53 43.35 13.18
CA TYR A 196 34.91 42.95 13.42
C TYR A 196 35.17 41.53 12.89
N PRO A 197 36.39 41.26 12.37
CA PRO A 197 36.73 39.98 11.78
C PRO A 197 36.73 38.89 12.85
N LYS A 198 35.76 37.99 12.79
CA LYS A 198 35.68 36.83 13.68
C LYS A 198 36.81 35.84 13.38
N ARG A 199 37.29 35.16 14.43
CA ARG A 199 38.38 34.18 14.35
C ARG A 199 37.94 32.88 13.68
N VAL A 200 36.65 32.57 13.73
CA VAL A 200 36.02 31.36 13.20
C VAL A 200 35.02 31.71 12.09
N GLY A 201 34.93 30.87 11.06
CA GLY A 201 33.92 30.93 10.01
C GLY A 201 33.57 29.52 9.51
N PHE A 202 32.31 29.30 9.17
CA PHE A 202 31.81 28.03 8.65
C PHE A 202 30.62 28.25 7.72
N GLU A 203 30.38 27.29 6.82
CA GLU A 203 29.28 27.27 5.85
C GLU A 203 28.57 25.92 5.89
N VAL A 204 27.24 25.92 5.84
CA VAL A 204 26.44 24.70 5.76
C VAL A 204 26.29 24.30 4.29
N ALA A 205 26.65 23.06 3.96
CA ALA A 205 26.57 22.49 2.62
C ALA A 205 25.14 22.04 2.29
N LEU A 206 24.19 22.96 2.38
CA LEU A 206 22.77 22.74 2.10
C LEU A 206 22.15 24.01 1.52
N GLU A 207 21.12 23.88 0.68
CA GLU A 207 20.31 25.02 0.24
C GLU A 207 19.47 25.58 1.39
N ARG A 208 19.09 26.87 1.30
CA ARG A 208 18.31 27.54 2.37
C ARG A 208 16.91 26.95 2.56
N LYS A 209 16.34 26.35 1.51
CA LYS A 209 15.04 25.67 1.54
C LYS A 209 15.21 24.30 0.90
N VAL A 210 14.98 23.25 1.66
CA VAL A 210 15.10 21.87 1.17
C VAL A 210 13.77 21.18 1.30
N ARG A 211 13.31 20.58 0.20
CA ARG A 211 12.17 19.66 0.20
C ARG A 211 12.67 18.25 0.38
N LEU A 212 12.20 17.61 1.44
CA LEU A 212 12.56 16.24 1.78
C LEU A 212 11.30 15.37 1.83
N ALA A 213 11.37 14.15 1.31
CA ALA A 213 10.22 13.26 1.40
C ALA A 213 10.03 12.76 2.84
N LYS A 214 8.78 12.65 3.28
CA LYS A 214 8.45 12.14 4.61
C LYS A 214 9.05 10.76 4.86
N GLY A 215 9.86 10.64 5.91
CA GLY A 215 10.55 9.44 6.34
C GLY A 215 11.93 9.22 5.70
N ASP A 216 12.39 10.12 4.84
CA ASP A 216 13.78 10.10 4.35
C ASP A 216 14.74 10.69 5.40
N ASP A 217 16.03 10.38 5.24
CA ASP A 217 17.11 10.86 6.11
C ASP A 217 17.69 12.17 5.54
N LEU A 218 18.08 13.10 6.42
CA LEU A 218 18.75 14.35 6.05
C LEU A 218 20.10 14.46 6.75
N ASP A 219 21.17 14.52 5.96
CA ASP A 219 22.52 14.79 6.43
C ASP A 219 22.84 16.28 6.33
N VAL A 220 22.95 16.96 7.46
CA VAL A 220 23.42 18.34 7.55
C VAL A 220 24.93 18.32 7.73
N VAL A 221 25.66 18.81 6.72
CA VAL A 221 27.12 18.91 6.72
C VAL A 221 27.54 20.38 6.80
N VAL A 222 28.49 20.68 7.68
CA VAL A 222 29.01 22.02 7.93
C VAL A 222 30.51 22.02 7.72
N ASN A 223 30.97 22.85 6.78
CA ASN A 223 32.37 23.01 6.42
C ASN A 223 32.95 24.26 7.10
N VAL A 224 34.04 24.10 7.84
CA VAL A 224 34.74 25.20 8.51
C VAL A 224 35.64 25.90 7.50
N THR A 225 35.38 27.19 7.25
CA THR A 225 36.14 28.01 6.29
C THR A 225 37.31 28.75 6.95
N LYS A 226 37.25 29.01 8.27
CA LYS A 226 38.29 29.73 9.02
C LYS A 226 38.32 29.31 10.49
N GLY A 227 39.52 29.20 11.07
CA GLY A 227 39.70 29.02 12.52
C GLY A 227 39.48 27.59 13.05
N ALA A 228 39.66 26.57 12.21
CA ALA A 228 39.40 25.16 12.54
C ALA A 228 40.19 24.62 13.75
N SER A 229 41.38 25.16 14.05
CA SER A 229 42.18 24.76 15.20
C SER A 229 41.66 25.29 16.54
N VAL A 230 40.81 26.32 16.52
CA VAL A 230 40.25 26.99 17.73
C VAL A 230 38.77 26.68 17.90
N LEU A 231 38.14 26.05 16.90
CA LEU A 231 36.74 25.65 16.94
C LEU A 231 36.60 24.25 17.51
N GLU A 232 36.18 24.16 18.77
CA GLU A 232 36.02 22.87 19.46
C GLU A 232 34.67 22.22 19.15
N ARG A 233 33.59 23.01 19.18
CA ARG A 233 32.22 22.51 19.04
C ARG A 233 31.34 23.46 18.22
N LEU A 234 30.46 22.86 17.41
CA LEU A 234 29.35 23.54 16.76
C LEU A 234 28.04 22.97 17.28
N THR A 235 27.06 23.84 17.48
CA THR A 235 25.73 23.48 17.97
C THR A 235 24.70 23.76 16.90
N ILE A 236 23.82 22.81 16.62
CA ILE A 236 22.64 23.00 15.79
C ILE A 236 21.43 23.26 16.69
N LEU A 237 20.75 24.38 16.43
CA LEU A 237 19.48 24.74 17.03
C LEU A 237 18.38 24.46 16.02
N THR A 238 17.50 23.53 16.36
CA THR A 238 16.40 23.08 15.51
C THR A 238 15.08 23.47 16.15
N ARG A 239 14.20 24.09 15.39
CA ARG A 239 12.83 24.44 15.78
C ARG A 239 11.85 23.68 14.90
N TYR A 240 11.06 22.82 15.52
CA TYR A 240 10.00 22.06 14.86
C TYR A 240 8.73 22.90 14.70
N ALA A 241 7.87 22.51 13.76
CA ALA A 241 6.60 23.20 13.50
C ALA A 241 5.64 23.21 14.71
N ASP A 242 5.75 22.24 15.63
CA ASP A 242 4.95 22.15 16.85
C ASP A 242 5.46 23.06 18.00
N GLY A 243 6.52 23.83 17.75
CA GLY A 243 7.13 24.73 18.73
C GLY A 243 8.19 24.08 19.61
N ARG A 244 8.46 22.77 19.46
CA ARG A 244 9.61 22.15 20.14
C ARG A 244 10.90 22.72 19.60
N GLU A 245 11.80 23.06 20.51
CA GLU A 245 13.17 23.43 20.19
C GLU A 245 14.12 22.35 20.70
N GLU A 246 15.09 22.02 19.87
CA GLU A 246 16.13 21.06 20.17
C GLU A 246 17.49 21.68 19.91
N GLN A 247 18.40 21.49 20.85
CA GLN A 247 19.78 21.91 20.75
C GLN A 247 20.67 20.66 20.80
N ARG A 248 21.52 20.47 19.78
CA ARG A 248 22.50 19.38 19.77
C ARG A 248 23.86 19.83 19.28
N GLU A 249 24.91 19.23 19.79
CA GLU A 249 26.25 19.39 19.24
C GLU A 249 26.38 18.57 17.94
N LEU A 250 27.03 19.13 16.91
CA LEU A 250 27.34 18.41 15.68
C LEU A 250 28.53 17.46 15.90
N LEU A 251 28.50 16.32 15.22
CA LEU A 251 29.59 15.35 15.25
C LEU A 251 30.75 15.84 14.38
N ARG A 252 31.94 15.96 14.97
CA ARG A 252 33.16 16.32 14.23
C ARG A 252 33.61 15.13 13.36
N LYS A 253 33.59 15.29 12.03
CA LYS A 253 34.02 14.30 11.03
C LYS A 253 35.30 14.79 10.31
N GLY A 254 36.39 14.94 11.07
CA GLY A 254 37.68 15.45 10.58
C GLY A 254 38.01 16.86 11.07
N GLU A 255 39.07 17.47 10.54
CA GLU A 255 39.52 18.80 11.02
C GLU A 255 38.59 19.94 10.60
N LEU A 256 38.00 19.86 9.40
CA LEU A 256 37.23 20.94 8.77
C LEU A 256 35.72 20.65 8.66
N VAL A 257 35.24 19.48 9.08
CA VAL A 257 33.86 19.05 8.79
C VAL A 257 33.13 18.64 10.06
N PHE A 258 31.92 19.17 10.23
CA PHE A 258 30.96 18.77 11.25
C PHE A 258 29.69 18.26 10.57
N ALA A 259 29.04 17.25 11.14
CA ALA A 259 27.86 16.65 10.54
C ALA A 259 26.81 16.27 11.58
N LYS A 260 25.54 16.34 11.16
CA LYS A 260 24.40 15.84 11.91
C LYS A 260 23.46 15.11 10.95
N ALA A 261 23.23 13.83 11.22
CA ALA A 261 22.22 13.03 10.52
C ALA A 261 20.89 13.12 11.26
N TYR A 262 19.82 13.45 10.54
CA TYR A 262 18.44 13.30 10.95
C TYR A 262 17.89 12.05 10.25
N GLN A 263 17.44 11.07 11.02
CA GLN A 263 16.87 9.83 10.49
C GLN A 263 15.35 9.89 10.49
N ASN A 264 14.72 9.35 9.46
CA ASN A 264 13.27 9.20 9.34
C ASN A 264 12.51 10.52 9.63
N VAL A 265 12.86 11.59 8.88
CA VAL A 265 12.29 12.92 9.10
C VAL A 265 10.81 12.93 8.75
N THR A 266 9.94 13.13 9.73
CA THR A 266 8.48 13.06 9.53
C THR A 266 7.76 14.41 9.57
N GLU A 267 8.42 15.44 10.08
CA GLU A 267 7.85 16.77 10.35
C GLU A 267 8.78 17.86 9.81
N ALA A 268 8.22 18.98 9.35
CA ALA A 268 8.98 20.13 8.90
C ALA A 268 9.65 20.84 10.10
N PHE A 269 10.86 21.35 9.87
CA PHE A 269 11.61 22.09 10.88
C PHE A 269 12.52 23.13 10.24
N ALA A 270 12.91 24.13 11.03
CA ALA A 270 13.93 25.09 10.66
C ALA A 270 15.14 24.93 11.60
N PHE A 271 16.36 25.08 11.07
CA PHE A 271 17.56 24.99 11.90
C PHE A 271 18.56 26.09 11.59
N ARG A 272 19.41 26.38 12.58
CA ARG A 272 20.61 27.20 12.42
C ARG A 272 21.77 26.59 13.19
N VAL A 273 22.99 26.83 12.73
CA VAL A 273 24.21 26.34 13.35
C VAL A 273 24.92 27.50 14.02
N GLU A 274 25.30 27.33 15.27
CA GLU A 274 25.96 28.34 16.10
C GLU A 274 27.28 27.81 16.66
N ALA A 275 28.25 28.71 16.77
CA ALA A 275 29.46 28.57 17.59
C ALA A 275 29.34 29.55 18.77
N PRO A 276 28.73 29.15 19.90
CA PRO A 276 28.42 30.06 21.01
C PRO A 276 29.67 30.75 21.55
N GLU A 277 30.78 30.02 21.67
CA GLU A 277 32.07 30.50 22.19
C GLU A 277 32.72 31.57 21.30
N HIS A 278 32.34 31.66 20.03
CA HIS A 278 32.89 32.59 19.04
C HIS A 278 31.85 33.59 18.51
N GLY A 279 30.61 33.52 19.01
CA GLY A 279 29.50 34.37 18.61
C GLY A 279 29.14 34.31 17.12
N VAL A 280 29.40 33.20 16.43
CA VAL A 280 29.11 33.02 14.99
C VAL A 280 27.85 32.18 14.82
N SER A 281 26.90 32.63 14.00
CA SER A 281 25.69 31.87 13.64
C SER A 281 25.53 31.81 12.13
N SER A 282 25.04 30.68 11.61
CA SER A 282 24.57 30.56 10.24
C SER A 282 23.23 31.30 10.05
N PRO A 283 22.81 31.52 8.79
CA PRO A 283 21.42 31.79 8.45
C PRO A 283 20.50 30.63 8.90
N ILE A 284 19.19 30.90 8.92
CA ILE A 284 18.17 29.87 9.13
C ILE A 284 17.97 29.09 7.83
N TYR A 285 17.91 27.77 7.95
CA TYR A 285 17.62 26.78 6.91
C TYR A 285 16.25 26.16 7.18
N GLU A 286 15.37 26.11 6.17
CA GLU A 286 14.02 25.55 6.25
C GLU A 286 13.97 24.18 5.58
N VAL A 287 13.52 23.16 6.31
CA VAL A 287 13.30 21.80 5.80
C VAL A 287 11.79 21.58 5.70
N GLU A 288 11.29 21.52 4.46
CA GLU A 288 9.90 21.23 4.13
C GLU A 288 9.74 19.73 3.91
N VAL A 289 8.84 19.10 4.66
CA VAL A 289 8.56 17.67 4.51
C VAL A 289 7.35 17.46 3.62
N VAL A 290 7.59 16.86 2.45
CA VAL A 290 6.58 16.59 1.42
C VAL A 290 6.26 15.10 1.35
N GLN A 291 5.02 14.75 1.01
CA GLN A 291 4.64 13.34 0.83
C GLN A 291 5.08 12.82 -0.54
N ARG A 292 5.39 11.53 -0.66
CA ARG A 292 5.60 10.87 -1.96
C ARG A 292 4.26 10.66 -2.69
N PRO A 293 4.24 10.64 -4.04
CA PRO A 293 3.05 10.29 -4.78
C PRO A 293 2.65 8.84 -4.47
N ARG A 294 1.36 8.63 -4.19
CA ARG A 294 0.76 7.31 -3.97
C ARG A 294 -0.69 7.32 -4.46
N ILE A 295 -1.17 6.15 -4.88
CA ILE A 295 -2.59 5.95 -5.18
C ILE A 295 -3.38 6.03 -3.87
N GLU A 296 -4.35 6.94 -3.85
CA GLU A 296 -5.25 7.21 -2.73
C GLU A 296 -6.61 6.54 -2.95
N GLN A 297 -7.10 6.55 -4.20
CA GLN A 297 -8.36 5.93 -4.61
C GLN A 297 -8.17 5.17 -5.91
N TYR A 298 -8.90 4.08 -6.08
CA TYR A 298 -8.91 3.30 -7.31
C TYR A 298 -10.24 2.55 -7.48
N GLU A 299 -10.61 2.32 -8.72
CA GLU A 299 -11.77 1.53 -9.12
C GLU A 299 -11.46 0.74 -10.39
N PHE A 300 -11.96 -0.48 -10.45
CA PHE A 300 -11.82 -1.40 -11.57
C PHE A 300 -13.20 -1.71 -12.15
N LEU A 301 -13.32 -1.60 -13.47
CA LEU A 301 -14.47 -2.10 -14.23
C LEU A 301 -14.03 -3.35 -14.99
N LEU A 302 -14.63 -4.48 -14.62
CA LEU A 302 -14.38 -5.79 -15.21
C LEU A 302 -15.38 -6.05 -16.33
N ARG A 303 -14.91 -6.17 -17.56
CA ARG A 303 -15.71 -6.65 -18.69
C ARG A 303 -15.38 -8.10 -18.95
N TYR A 304 -16.29 -8.98 -18.55
CA TYR A 304 -16.13 -10.41 -18.73
C TYR A 304 -16.22 -10.80 -20.20
N PRO A 305 -15.53 -11.88 -20.62
CA PRO A 305 -15.72 -12.46 -21.95
C PRO A 305 -17.17 -12.94 -22.16
N ASP A 306 -17.60 -12.97 -23.42
CA ASP A 306 -18.96 -13.36 -23.81
C ASP A 306 -19.37 -14.74 -23.26
N TYR A 307 -18.43 -15.69 -23.17
CA TYR A 307 -18.69 -17.06 -22.69
C TYR A 307 -19.14 -17.13 -21.22
N VAL A 308 -18.86 -16.10 -20.42
CA VAL A 308 -19.24 -16.03 -19.01
C VAL A 308 -20.70 -15.61 -18.84
N GLY A 309 -21.27 -14.89 -19.82
CA GLY A 309 -22.66 -14.41 -19.80
C GLY A 309 -22.99 -13.47 -18.64
N ARG A 310 -21.99 -12.73 -18.11
CA ARG A 310 -22.17 -11.80 -16.99
C ARG A 310 -22.08 -10.35 -17.42
N GLU A 311 -22.91 -9.51 -16.83
CA GLU A 311 -22.79 -8.06 -16.99
C GLU A 311 -21.48 -7.53 -16.37
N PRO A 312 -20.95 -6.40 -16.87
CA PRO A 312 -19.75 -5.80 -16.31
C PRO A 312 -19.87 -5.47 -14.81
N GLU A 313 -18.83 -5.79 -14.04
CA GLU A 313 -18.81 -5.62 -12.58
C GLU A 313 -17.80 -4.53 -12.16
N ARG A 314 -18.13 -3.73 -11.14
CA ARG A 314 -17.24 -2.72 -10.57
C ARG A 314 -16.68 -3.18 -9.23
N LEU A 315 -15.38 -3.04 -9.04
CA LEU A 315 -14.66 -3.45 -7.83
C LEU A 315 -13.63 -2.42 -7.40
N ASN A 316 -13.44 -2.27 -6.10
CA ASN A 316 -12.49 -1.34 -5.49
C ASN A 316 -11.54 -2.06 -4.51
N GLN A 317 -11.17 -3.30 -4.84
CA GLN A 317 -10.29 -4.14 -4.05
C GLN A 317 -8.97 -4.44 -4.79
N PRO A 318 -7.85 -4.68 -4.07
CA PRO A 318 -6.54 -4.83 -4.69
C PRO A 318 -6.33 -6.20 -5.33
N ASP A 319 -7.02 -7.22 -4.83
CA ASP A 319 -6.92 -8.60 -5.30
C ASP A 319 -8.17 -8.95 -6.12
N LEU A 320 -7.98 -9.19 -7.41
CA LEU A 320 -9.02 -9.51 -8.36
C LEU A 320 -8.94 -10.98 -8.76
N THR A 321 -10.07 -11.68 -8.80
CA THR A 321 -10.16 -13.03 -9.37
C THR A 321 -11.12 -12.99 -10.54
N VAL A 322 -10.61 -13.21 -11.75
CA VAL A 322 -11.37 -13.00 -12.99
C VAL A 322 -11.20 -14.17 -13.95
N PRO A 323 -12.20 -14.50 -14.79
CA PRO A 323 -12.05 -15.46 -15.87
C PRO A 323 -10.99 -15.03 -16.89
N ALA A 324 -10.35 -16.00 -17.55
CA ALA A 324 -9.35 -15.74 -18.59
C ALA A 324 -9.95 -14.97 -19.77
N GLY A 325 -9.28 -13.90 -20.19
CA GLY A 325 -9.76 -13.01 -21.26
C GLY A 325 -10.54 -11.79 -20.76
N THR A 326 -10.76 -11.65 -19.45
CA THR A 326 -11.41 -10.45 -18.88
C THR A 326 -10.63 -9.19 -19.22
N GLU A 327 -11.31 -8.17 -19.74
CA GLU A 327 -10.76 -6.84 -19.94
C GLU A 327 -10.97 -6.00 -18.68
N ILE A 328 -9.86 -5.56 -18.07
CA ILE A 328 -9.87 -4.73 -16.87
C ILE A 328 -9.64 -3.29 -17.29
N SER A 329 -10.64 -2.43 -17.07
CA SER A 329 -10.48 -0.98 -17.13
C SER A 329 -10.27 -0.44 -15.72
N TYR A 330 -9.32 0.46 -15.53
CA TYR A 330 -9.02 1.04 -14.21
C TYR A 330 -9.08 2.57 -14.24
N ALA A 331 -9.50 3.12 -13.10
CA ALA A 331 -9.38 4.54 -12.77
C ALA A 331 -8.66 4.64 -11.41
N ALA A 332 -7.60 5.44 -11.32
CA ALA A 332 -6.84 5.60 -10.08
C ALA A 332 -6.44 7.06 -9.85
N VAL A 333 -6.46 7.51 -8.59
CA VAL A 333 -6.19 8.90 -8.21
C VAL A 333 -5.03 8.95 -7.24
N SER A 334 -4.07 9.81 -7.53
CA SER A 334 -2.90 10.07 -6.71
C SER A 334 -3.16 11.17 -5.67
N ASN A 335 -2.54 11.08 -4.49
CA ASN A 335 -2.52 12.14 -3.48
C ASN A 335 -1.81 13.43 -3.97
N LYS A 336 -1.04 13.36 -5.07
CA LYS A 336 -0.28 14.47 -5.66
C LYS A 336 -0.44 14.57 -7.17
N ALA A 337 -0.26 15.77 -7.71
CA ALA A 337 -0.17 16.01 -9.15
C ALA A 337 1.04 15.28 -9.75
N LEU A 338 0.83 14.66 -10.90
CA LEU A 338 1.75 13.75 -11.57
C LEU A 338 2.32 14.39 -12.82
N VAL A 339 3.59 14.10 -13.07
CA VAL A 339 4.30 14.35 -14.34
C VAL A 339 4.29 13.09 -15.19
N THR A 340 4.56 11.93 -14.58
CA THR A 340 4.50 10.61 -15.22
C THR A 340 3.95 9.53 -14.25
N ALA A 341 3.49 8.42 -14.80
CA ALA A 341 2.98 7.21 -14.14
C ALA A 341 3.11 5.96 -15.05
N GLU A 342 4.00 5.05 -14.73
CA GLU A 342 4.13 3.84 -15.53
C GLU A 342 3.33 2.71 -14.89
N LEU A 343 2.57 1.98 -15.71
CA LEU A 343 1.99 0.71 -15.29
C LEU A 343 3.05 -0.38 -15.43
N ILE A 344 3.43 -1.01 -14.33
CA ILE A 344 4.45 -2.05 -14.30
C ILE A 344 3.78 -3.38 -13.98
N PHE A 345 3.91 -4.35 -14.89
CA PHE A 345 3.51 -5.74 -14.68
C PHE A 345 4.65 -6.53 -14.04
N GLU A 346 4.37 -7.19 -12.94
CA GLU A 346 5.23 -8.17 -12.28
C GLU A 346 4.67 -9.56 -12.62
N GLN A 347 5.31 -10.24 -13.56
CA GLN A 347 4.96 -11.63 -13.91
C GLN A 347 5.87 -12.60 -13.18
N LYS A 348 5.29 -13.73 -12.74
CA LYS A 348 6.08 -14.84 -12.21
C LYS A 348 6.74 -15.53 -13.40
N PRO A 349 8.08 -15.60 -13.48
CA PRO A 349 8.74 -16.18 -14.65
C PRO A 349 8.34 -17.64 -14.83
N GLU A 350 8.16 -18.04 -16.09
CA GLU A 350 7.89 -19.41 -16.49
C GLU A 350 9.08 -20.29 -16.04
N ARG A 351 8.83 -21.27 -15.16
CA ARG A 351 9.90 -22.16 -14.66
C ARG A 351 10.40 -23.02 -15.81
N ARG A 352 11.65 -22.82 -16.25
CA ARG A 352 12.34 -23.81 -17.08
C ARG A 352 12.66 -25.06 -16.25
N PRO A 353 12.54 -26.28 -16.80
CA PRO A 353 12.74 -27.54 -16.06
C PRO A 353 14.12 -27.69 -15.40
N ASP A 354 15.12 -26.94 -15.86
CA ASP A 354 16.53 -27.01 -15.48
C ASP A 354 16.93 -26.09 -14.31
N GLN A 355 16.06 -25.18 -13.86
CA GLN A 355 16.41 -24.20 -12.81
C GLN A 355 15.83 -24.55 -11.43
N ARG A 356 16.71 -24.83 -10.45
CA ARG A 356 16.36 -24.98 -9.02
C ARG A 356 16.67 -23.69 -8.25
N GLY A 357 15.63 -22.98 -7.79
CA GLY A 357 15.74 -21.76 -6.97
C GLY A 357 14.45 -20.94 -6.91
N LYS A 358 14.36 -19.96 -6.00
CA LYS A 358 13.30 -18.93 -6.02
C LYS A 358 13.67 -17.90 -7.10
N LEU A 359 12.94 -17.90 -8.22
CA LEU A 359 13.10 -16.89 -9.27
C LEU A 359 12.46 -15.56 -8.81
N PRO A 360 13.14 -14.41 -8.97
CA PRO A 360 12.53 -13.09 -8.76
C PRO A 360 11.42 -12.82 -9.77
N TRP A 361 10.47 -11.95 -9.44
CA TRP A 361 9.43 -11.50 -10.37
C TRP A 361 10.09 -10.65 -11.48
N GLU A 362 9.74 -10.88 -12.75
CA GLU A 362 10.20 -10.03 -13.85
C GLU A 362 9.24 -8.85 -13.99
N ALA A 363 9.77 -7.63 -13.86
CA ALA A 363 9.04 -6.40 -14.10
C ALA A 363 9.06 -6.08 -15.61
N ARG A 364 7.90 -5.98 -16.24
CA ARG A 364 7.73 -5.55 -17.63
C ARG A 364 6.82 -4.32 -17.69
N PRO A 365 7.09 -3.34 -18.56
CA PRO A 365 6.19 -2.23 -18.77
C PRO A 365 4.85 -2.76 -19.34
N GLY A 366 3.75 -2.38 -18.70
CA GLY A 366 2.40 -2.58 -19.22
C GLY A 366 2.02 -1.48 -20.22
N PRO A 367 0.79 -1.50 -20.76
CA PRO A 367 0.29 -0.41 -21.59
C PRO A 367 0.33 0.89 -20.78
N ALA A 368 0.94 1.92 -21.38
CA ALA A 368 1.08 3.22 -20.73
C ALA A 368 -0.31 3.77 -20.36
N PRO A 369 -0.54 4.16 -19.09
CA PRO A 369 -1.78 4.85 -18.72
C PRO A 369 -1.91 6.16 -19.49
N THR A 370 -3.15 6.52 -19.80
CA THR A 370 -3.49 7.82 -20.35
C THR A 370 -3.75 8.79 -19.19
N TYR A 371 -3.18 10.00 -19.27
CA TYR A 371 -3.41 11.09 -18.31
C TYR A 371 -4.22 12.17 -18.97
N TYR A 372 -5.04 12.84 -18.18
CA TYR A 372 -5.89 13.93 -18.66
C TYR A 372 -5.13 15.26 -18.90
N ALA A 373 -3.79 15.29 -18.80
CA ALA A 373 -3.02 16.54 -18.84
C ALA A 373 -2.79 17.11 -20.26
N ASP A 374 -2.98 16.32 -21.32
CA ASP A 374 -2.59 16.69 -22.70
C ASP A 374 -3.76 17.13 -23.61
N LEU A 375 -4.98 17.26 -23.09
CA LEU A 375 -6.07 17.90 -23.84
C LEU A 375 -6.01 19.42 -23.58
N PRO A 376 -5.73 20.28 -24.58
CA PRO A 376 -5.79 21.72 -24.39
C PRO A 376 -7.18 22.14 -23.89
N GLN A 377 -7.26 23.18 -23.06
CA GLN A 377 -8.54 23.77 -22.67
C GLN A 377 -9.34 24.10 -23.94
N GLY A 378 -10.43 23.36 -24.18
CA GLY A 378 -11.25 23.52 -25.39
C GLY A 378 -11.07 22.45 -26.48
N ALA A 379 -10.24 21.42 -26.29
CA ALA A 379 -10.13 20.30 -27.25
C ALA A 379 -11.45 19.53 -27.49
N LEU A 380 -12.44 19.77 -26.64
CA LEU A 380 -13.78 19.18 -26.70
C LEU A 380 -14.81 20.04 -27.46
N ALA A 381 -14.42 21.21 -27.97
CA ALA A 381 -15.37 22.15 -28.57
C ALA A 381 -15.76 21.83 -30.02
N GLU A 382 -15.05 20.95 -30.74
CA GLU A 382 -15.37 20.65 -32.14
C GLU A 382 -15.29 19.14 -32.45
N GLY A 383 -16.38 18.43 -32.13
CA GLY A 383 -17.10 17.50 -33.00
C GLY A 383 -16.41 16.38 -33.81
N GLY A 384 -15.10 16.16 -33.71
CA GLY A 384 -14.38 15.30 -34.68
C GLY A 384 -13.68 14.06 -34.13
N ALA A 385 -13.48 13.93 -32.82
CA ALA A 385 -12.60 12.88 -32.25
C ALA A 385 -13.32 11.90 -31.31
N TRP A 386 -14.62 11.68 -31.51
CA TRP A 386 -15.46 10.91 -30.57
C TRP A 386 -15.93 9.52 -31.06
N SER A 387 -15.53 9.04 -32.25
CA SER A 387 -16.09 7.78 -32.77
C SER A 387 -15.41 6.49 -32.26
N GLU A 388 -14.25 6.54 -31.59
CA GLU A 388 -13.55 5.32 -31.15
C GLU A 388 -13.35 5.16 -29.63
N LEU A 389 -13.73 6.16 -28.80
CA LEU A 389 -13.55 6.13 -27.33
C LEU A 389 -14.86 6.21 -26.53
N ALA A 390 -16.00 6.43 -27.19
CA ALA A 390 -17.28 6.76 -26.56
C ALA A 390 -17.89 5.67 -25.64
N GLY A 391 -17.43 4.42 -25.70
CA GLY A 391 -18.02 3.33 -24.91
C GLY A 391 -17.42 3.12 -23.51
N VAL A 392 -16.28 3.76 -23.19
CA VAL A 392 -15.54 3.51 -21.94
C VAL A 392 -15.62 4.71 -20.99
N GLU A 393 -15.62 5.94 -21.50
CA GLU A 393 -15.71 7.16 -20.68
C GLU A 393 -17.14 7.43 -20.14
N GLN A 394 -18.19 7.20 -20.95
CA GLN A 394 -19.58 7.53 -20.57
C GLN A 394 -20.17 6.67 -19.43
N ARG A 395 -19.57 5.52 -19.08
CA ARG A 395 -20.06 4.68 -17.96
C ARG A 395 -19.19 4.75 -16.71
N LEU A 396 -18.04 5.41 -16.78
CA LEU A 396 -17.20 5.75 -15.62
C LEU A 396 -17.59 7.12 -15.01
N GLU A 397 -18.77 7.67 -15.38
CA GLU A 397 -19.36 8.93 -14.88
C GLU A 397 -19.77 8.93 -13.38
N LEU A 398 -19.20 8.06 -12.55
CA LEU A 398 -19.32 8.10 -11.09
C LEU A 398 -17.90 8.17 -10.52
N SER A 399 -17.21 9.31 -10.58
CA SER A 399 -17.38 10.33 -9.54
C SER A 399 -16.95 11.70 -10.06
N ALA A 400 -17.95 12.55 -10.30
CA ALA A 400 -17.84 13.95 -10.71
C ALA A 400 -17.13 14.84 -9.66
N GLY A 401 -15.82 14.63 -9.49
CA GLY A 401 -14.95 15.44 -8.62
C GLY A 401 -13.45 15.20 -8.79
N LEU A 402 -13.03 14.20 -9.59
CA LEU A 402 -11.62 13.80 -9.74
C LEU A 402 -10.93 14.48 -10.94
N HIS A 403 -11.04 15.80 -11.03
CA HIS A 403 -10.40 16.58 -12.10
C HIS A 403 -8.95 16.97 -11.74
N GLY A 404 -7.99 16.72 -12.64
CA GLY A 404 -6.62 17.27 -12.60
C GLY A 404 -5.51 16.30 -13.03
N LYS A 405 -4.25 16.76 -13.02
CA LYS A 405 -3.01 15.97 -13.27
C LYS A 405 -2.78 14.83 -12.25
N ARG A 406 -3.81 14.39 -11.52
CA ARG A 406 -3.73 13.43 -10.41
C ARG A 406 -4.38 12.09 -10.75
N ALA A 407 -5.19 12.03 -11.81
CA ALA A 407 -5.94 10.85 -12.20
C ALA A 407 -5.26 10.08 -13.34
N LEU A 408 -5.43 8.76 -13.31
CA LEU A 408 -4.84 7.77 -14.21
C LEU A 408 -5.93 6.85 -14.74
N PHE A 409 -5.93 6.59 -16.05
CA PHE A 409 -6.86 5.67 -16.68
C PHE A 409 -6.14 4.73 -17.64
N GLY A 410 -6.67 3.53 -17.79
CA GLY A 410 -6.19 2.59 -18.78
C GLY A 410 -7.00 1.31 -18.79
N ARG A 411 -6.70 0.46 -19.76
CA ARG A 411 -7.30 -0.88 -19.87
C ARG A 411 -6.28 -1.89 -20.32
N PHE A 412 -6.44 -3.13 -19.89
CA PHE A 412 -5.66 -4.26 -20.36
C PHE A 412 -6.45 -5.56 -20.23
N ALA A 413 -6.20 -6.50 -21.14
CA ALA A 413 -6.78 -7.83 -21.09
C ALA A 413 -5.88 -8.78 -20.29
N VAL A 414 -6.48 -9.67 -19.51
CA VAL A 414 -5.74 -10.59 -18.65
C VAL A 414 -5.95 -12.03 -19.12
N LYS A 415 -4.87 -12.69 -19.52
CA LYS A 415 -4.86 -14.11 -19.93
C LYS A 415 -4.21 -15.03 -18.90
N GLU A 416 -3.34 -14.49 -18.07
CA GLU A 416 -2.56 -15.22 -17.06
C GLU A 416 -2.50 -14.43 -15.76
N ASP A 417 -2.17 -15.13 -14.66
CA ASP A 417 -1.94 -14.50 -13.36
C ASP A 417 -0.89 -13.39 -13.50
N LEU A 418 -1.24 -12.20 -13.05
CA LEU A 418 -0.33 -11.07 -13.04
C LEU A 418 -0.45 -10.25 -11.76
N ARG A 419 0.63 -9.58 -11.41
CA ARG A 419 0.63 -8.54 -10.40
C ARG A 419 1.01 -7.24 -11.09
N PHE A 420 0.44 -6.12 -10.67
CA PHE A 420 0.79 -4.83 -11.26
C PHE A 420 0.87 -3.73 -10.21
N ARG A 421 1.64 -2.70 -10.52
CA ARG A 421 1.79 -1.49 -9.69
C ARG A 421 1.95 -0.27 -10.57
N PHE A 422 1.64 0.89 -10.01
CA PHE A 422 1.88 2.18 -10.66
C PHE A 422 3.18 2.79 -10.15
N GLN A 423 4.04 3.22 -11.07
CA GLN A 423 5.27 3.95 -10.79
C GLN A 423 5.08 5.41 -11.16
N LEU A 424 4.74 6.22 -10.15
CA LEU A 424 4.37 7.62 -10.24
C LEU A 424 5.57 8.55 -10.02
N THR A 425 5.60 9.65 -10.77
CA THR A 425 6.49 10.80 -10.58
C THR A 425 5.64 12.05 -10.41
N SER A 426 5.83 12.78 -9.31
CA SER A 426 5.08 14.02 -9.01
C SER A 426 5.76 15.28 -9.56
N GLU A 427 5.04 16.41 -9.59
CA GLU A 427 5.59 17.73 -9.96
C GLU A 427 6.73 18.19 -9.02
N ASP A 428 6.77 17.67 -7.79
CA ASP A 428 7.86 17.90 -6.85
C ASP A 428 9.13 17.05 -7.14
N ALA A 429 9.22 16.43 -8.32
CA ALA A 429 10.27 15.49 -8.72
C ALA A 429 10.45 14.29 -7.76
N LEU A 430 9.42 13.97 -6.98
CA LEU A 430 9.41 12.79 -6.12
C LEU A 430 8.80 11.59 -6.83
N GLU A 431 9.48 10.45 -6.72
CA GLU A 431 9.00 9.15 -7.17
C GLU A 431 8.22 8.40 -6.08
N THR A 432 7.48 7.38 -6.53
CA THR A 432 6.73 6.45 -5.69
C THR A 432 7.62 5.84 -4.59
N GLY A 433 7.05 5.68 -3.39
CA GLY A 433 7.78 5.13 -2.25
C GLY A 433 8.22 3.67 -2.44
N LYS A 434 9.14 3.19 -1.58
CA LYS A 434 9.73 1.84 -1.61
C LYS A 434 8.73 0.69 -1.51
N LYS A 435 7.50 0.94 -1.06
CA LYS A 435 6.41 -0.04 -0.94
C LYS A 435 5.16 0.50 -1.65
N PRO A 436 5.12 0.45 -2.99
CA PRO A 436 3.95 0.87 -3.74
C PRO A 436 2.76 -0.06 -3.45
N VAL A 437 1.55 0.46 -3.63
CA VAL A 437 0.34 -0.38 -3.66
C VAL A 437 0.47 -1.31 -4.86
N ALA A 438 0.35 -2.61 -4.62
CA ALA A 438 0.40 -3.62 -5.64
C ALA A 438 -0.95 -4.30 -5.74
N PHE A 439 -1.40 -4.47 -6.97
CA PHE A 439 -2.67 -5.10 -7.33
C PHE A 439 -2.38 -6.49 -7.86
N SER A 440 -3.17 -7.48 -7.46
CA SER A 440 -3.01 -8.85 -7.95
C SER A 440 -4.24 -9.26 -8.75
N VAL A 441 -4.01 -9.92 -9.88
CA VAL A 441 -5.06 -10.50 -10.72
C VAL A 441 -4.81 -11.98 -10.85
N ARG A 442 -5.70 -12.77 -10.28
CA ARG A 442 -5.75 -14.22 -10.43
C ARG A 442 -6.71 -14.58 -11.56
N VAL A 443 -6.23 -15.35 -12.52
CA VAL A 443 -7.01 -15.79 -13.66
C VAL A 443 -7.57 -17.19 -13.43
N VAL A 444 -8.88 -17.33 -13.52
CA VAL A 444 -9.55 -18.64 -13.53
C VAL A 444 -9.73 -19.06 -14.98
N ARG A 445 -9.07 -20.17 -15.37
CA ARG A 445 -9.23 -20.75 -16.70
C ARG A 445 -10.55 -21.52 -16.78
N ASP A 446 -11.20 -21.35 -17.92
CA ASP A 446 -12.40 -22.08 -18.31
C ASP A 446 -12.12 -23.59 -18.43
N LYS A 447 -13.09 -24.42 -18.03
CA LYS A 447 -12.98 -25.87 -18.12
C LYS A 447 -13.86 -26.36 -19.25
N ARG A 448 -13.43 -27.45 -19.88
CA ARG A 448 -14.26 -28.10 -20.88
C ARG A 448 -15.51 -28.69 -20.23
N PRO A 449 -16.65 -28.70 -20.94
CA PRO A 449 -17.85 -29.37 -20.48
C PRO A 449 -17.56 -30.86 -20.34
N ILE A 450 -18.29 -31.53 -19.46
CA ILE A 450 -18.19 -32.98 -19.25
C ILE A 450 -19.52 -33.60 -19.63
N VAL A 451 -19.50 -34.64 -20.45
CA VAL A 451 -20.70 -35.35 -20.92
C VAL A 451 -20.59 -36.86 -20.77
N SER A 452 -21.68 -37.48 -20.34
CA SER A 452 -21.75 -38.92 -20.08
C SER A 452 -23.13 -39.48 -20.40
N ILE A 453 -23.19 -40.78 -20.71
CA ILE A 453 -24.44 -41.49 -20.97
C ILE A 453 -24.61 -42.60 -19.92
N PRO A 454 -25.13 -42.27 -18.72
CA PRO A 454 -25.30 -43.26 -17.64
C PRO A 454 -26.32 -44.36 -17.95
N VAL A 455 -27.30 -44.11 -18.83
CA VAL A 455 -28.31 -45.10 -19.24
C VAL A 455 -28.30 -45.18 -20.77
N PRO A 456 -28.15 -46.37 -21.37
CA PRO A 456 -28.03 -47.69 -20.73
C PRO A 456 -26.65 -47.97 -20.10
N GLY A 457 -25.64 -47.12 -20.34
CA GLY A 457 -24.35 -47.17 -19.63
C GLY A 457 -23.39 -48.29 -20.04
N GLY A 458 -23.77 -49.13 -21.01
CA GLY A 458 -22.96 -50.25 -21.49
C GLY A 458 -23.43 -50.80 -22.83
N MET A 459 -22.78 -51.87 -23.30
CA MET A 459 -23.19 -52.60 -24.49
C MET A 459 -24.53 -53.29 -24.22
N LYS A 460 -25.48 -53.16 -25.14
CA LYS A 460 -26.81 -53.76 -25.03
C LYS A 460 -27.18 -54.42 -26.35
N GLN A 461 -27.77 -55.61 -26.27
CA GLN A 461 -28.31 -56.32 -27.44
C GLN A 461 -29.78 -55.97 -27.60
N VAL A 462 -30.17 -55.61 -28.81
CA VAL A 462 -31.50 -55.06 -29.11
C VAL A 462 -32.01 -55.52 -30.47
N THR A 463 -33.32 -55.49 -30.67
CA THR A 463 -33.93 -55.84 -31.97
C THR A 463 -33.91 -54.65 -32.94
N PRO A 464 -34.02 -54.88 -34.26
CA PRO A 464 -34.10 -53.79 -35.24
C PRO A 464 -35.23 -52.77 -35.02
N GLN A 465 -36.29 -53.17 -34.29
CA GLN A 465 -37.46 -52.34 -34.03
C GLN A 465 -37.45 -51.71 -32.63
N ALA A 466 -36.37 -51.90 -31.86
CA ALA A 466 -36.33 -51.48 -30.47
C ALA A 466 -36.41 -49.95 -30.31
N LYS A 467 -37.03 -49.54 -29.21
CA LYS A 467 -36.99 -48.19 -28.64
C LYS A 467 -36.09 -48.22 -27.42
N VAL A 468 -34.95 -47.56 -27.49
CA VAL A 468 -33.94 -47.57 -26.43
C VAL A 468 -33.92 -46.23 -25.74
N ASP A 469 -34.32 -46.20 -24.48
CA ASP A 469 -34.23 -45.03 -23.63
C ASP A 469 -32.79 -44.80 -23.19
N LEU A 470 -32.36 -43.55 -23.27
CA LEU A 470 -31.05 -43.10 -22.86
C LEU A 470 -31.15 -41.79 -22.12
N ARG A 471 -30.16 -41.58 -21.25
CA ARG A 471 -30.04 -40.38 -20.45
C ARG A 471 -28.66 -39.81 -20.66
N VAL A 472 -28.60 -38.58 -21.14
CA VAL A 472 -27.36 -37.82 -21.29
C VAL A 472 -27.24 -36.86 -20.12
N ASP A 473 -26.16 -37.00 -19.34
CA ASP A 473 -25.81 -36.10 -18.26
C ASP A 473 -24.64 -35.21 -18.74
N ALA A 474 -24.86 -33.91 -18.81
CA ALA A 474 -23.86 -32.92 -19.20
C ALA A 474 -23.69 -31.84 -18.14
N LYS A 475 -22.46 -31.35 -17.95
CA LYS A 475 -22.12 -30.35 -16.95
C LYS A 475 -21.02 -29.41 -17.43
N ASP A 476 -21.15 -28.12 -17.10
CA ASP A 476 -20.17 -27.07 -17.38
C ASP A 476 -20.08 -26.08 -16.20
N ASP A 477 -18.97 -25.34 -16.07
CA ASP A 477 -18.80 -24.31 -15.02
C ASP A 477 -19.38 -22.95 -15.37
N TYR A 478 -19.44 -22.58 -16.64
CA TYR A 478 -20.05 -21.32 -17.12
C TYR A 478 -21.40 -21.52 -17.80
N GLY A 479 -21.69 -22.72 -18.30
CA GLY A 479 -22.99 -23.11 -18.83
C GLY A 479 -22.87 -23.83 -20.16
N LEU A 480 -23.86 -24.68 -20.44
CA LEU A 480 -23.92 -25.43 -21.69
C LEU A 480 -24.63 -24.62 -22.77
N ALA A 481 -24.02 -24.52 -23.96
CA ALA A 481 -24.61 -23.88 -25.13
C ALA A 481 -25.58 -24.81 -25.86
N HIS A 482 -25.16 -26.03 -26.15
CA HIS A 482 -26.02 -27.10 -26.68
C HIS A 482 -25.42 -28.48 -26.38
N VAL A 483 -26.26 -29.50 -26.44
CA VAL A 483 -25.85 -30.91 -26.31
C VAL A 483 -26.43 -31.67 -27.49
N GLU A 484 -25.61 -32.45 -28.18
CA GLU A 484 -26.05 -33.28 -29.31
C GLU A 484 -25.71 -34.75 -29.06
N LEU A 485 -26.59 -35.64 -29.53
CA LEU A 485 -26.37 -37.07 -29.62
C LEU A 485 -25.94 -37.40 -31.05
N ARG A 486 -24.76 -38.01 -31.19
CA ARG A 486 -24.24 -38.51 -32.46
C ARG A 486 -24.41 -40.01 -32.51
N MET A 487 -24.97 -40.51 -33.60
CA MET A 487 -25.24 -41.93 -33.85
C MET A 487 -24.70 -42.34 -35.20
N GLN A 488 -24.05 -43.49 -35.29
CA GLN A 488 -23.45 -44.02 -36.50
C GLN A 488 -23.80 -45.50 -36.64
N PRO A 489 -24.46 -45.91 -37.73
CA PRO A 489 -24.65 -47.32 -38.01
C PRO A 489 -23.33 -47.93 -38.47
N VAL A 490 -22.99 -49.10 -37.97
CA VAL A 490 -21.79 -49.86 -38.33
C VAL A 490 -22.25 -51.25 -38.74
N LYS A 491 -21.94 -51.65 -39.97
CA LYS A 491 -22.31 -52.96 -40.48
C LYS A 491 -21.44 -54.06 -39.87
N GLU A 492 -21.91 -55.31 -39.95
CA GLU A 492 -21.18 -56.48 -39.45
C GLU A 492 -19.78 -56.64 -40.09
N ASP A 493 -19.59 -56.21 -41.34
CA ASP A 493 -18.30 -56.22 -42.05
C ASP A 493 -17.33 -55.10 -41.61
N GLY A 494 -17.73 -54.28 -40.64
CA GLY A 494 -16.97 -53.14 -40.14
C GLY A 494 -17.15 -51.86 -40.96
N THR A 495 -18.00 -51.87 -41.99
CA THR A 495 -18.30 -50.66 -42.77
C THR A 495 -19.06 -49.66 -41.91
N GLU A 496 -18.46 -48.50 -41.68
CA GLU A 496 -19.08 -47.41 -40.94
C GLU A 496 -19.95 -46.52 -41.86
N GLY A 497 -21.18 -46.25 -41.45
CA GLY A 497 -22.06 -45.28 -42.11
C GLY A 497 -21.80 -43.84 -41.68
N GLU A 498 -22.64 -42.90 -42.14
CA GLU A 498 -22.54 -41.50 -41.76
C GLU A 498 -23.07 -41.23 -40.34
N TRP A 499 -22.46 -40.24 -39.67
CA TRP A 499 -22.92 -39.77 -38.36
C TRP A 499 -24.24 -38.99 -38.49
N THR A 500 -25.29 -39.51 -37.90
CA THR A 500 -26.54 -38.80 -37.65
C THR A 500 -26.42 -38.00 -36.35
N LYS A 501 -26.63 -36.69 -36.41
CA LYS A 501 -26.61 -35.79 -35.25
C LYS A 501 -28.04 -35.41 -34.84
N ARG A 502 -28.31 -35.40 -33.54
CA ARG A 502 -29.58 -34.99 -32.95
C ARG A 502 -29.35 -34.04 -31.79
N ASP A 503 -29.84 -32.82 -31.91
CA ASP A 503 -29.80 -31.86 -30.83
C ASP A 503 -30.78 -32.27 -29.71
N LEU A 504 -30.30 -32.23 -28.47
CA LEU A 504 -31.10 -32.50 -27.29
C LEU A 504 -31.54 -31.16 -26.70
N PRO A 505 -32.86 -30.90 -26.58
CA PRO A 505 -33.36 -29.60 -26.13
C PRO A 505 -32.94 -29.34 -24.67
N LEU A 506 -32.30 -28.19 -24.45
CA LEU A 506 -31.99 -27.72 -23.10
C LEU A 506 -33.24 -27.10 -22.45
N PRO A 507 -33.36 -27.11 -21.11
CA PRO A 507 -34.49 -26.48 -20.42
C PRO A 507 -34.60 -24.98 -20.75
N GLU A 508 -35.78 -24.53 -21.21
CA GLU A 508 -36.01 -23.14 -21.63
C GLU A 508 -35.97 -22.14 -20.45
N ASP A 509 -36.27 -22.60 -19.23
CA ASP A 509 -36.37 -21.75 -18.04
C ASP A 509 -35.03 -21.22 -17.51
N VAL A 510 -33.90 -21.71 -18.04
CA VAL A 510 -32.56 -21.36 -17.56
C VAL A 510 -31.69 -20.94 -18.72
N SER A 511 -31.36 -19.64 -18.78
CA SER A 511 -30.32 -19.12 -19.67
C SER A 511 -28.98 -19.76 -19.28
N SER A 512 -28.48 -20.67 -20.12
CA SER A 512 -27.20 -21.39 -19.97
C SER A 512 -27.12 -22.31 -18.73
N PRO A 513 -27.78 -23.48 -18.74
CA PRO A 513 -27.78 -24.40 -17.60
C PRO A 513 -26.39 -25.01 -17.38
N ARG A 514 -25.89 -24.95 -16.14
CA ARG A 514 -24.60 -25.55 -15.75
C ARG A 514 -24.62 -27.07 -15.63
N LYS A 515 -25.80 -27.66 -15.46
CA LYS A 515 -25.98 -29.11 -15.36
C LYS A 515 -27.34 -29.49 -15.90
N VAL A 516 -27.36 -30.46 -16.81
CA VAL A 516 -28.61 -30.97 -17.39
C VAL A 516 -28.62 -32.50 -17.38
N ARG A 517 -29.83 -33.04 -17.35
CA ARG A 517 -30.11 -34.47 -17.53
C ARG A 517 -31.17 -34.57 -18.61
N LEU A 518 -30.77 -35.04 -19.78
CA LEU A 518 -31.59 -35.03 -20.98
C LEU A 518 -32.01 -36.47 -21.30
N PRO A 519 -33.28 -36.84 -21.06
CA PRO A 519 -33.80 -38.11 -21.54
C PRO A 519 -34.00 -38.05 -23.06
N TYR A 520 -33.66 -39.13 -23.75
CA TYR A 520 -33.93 -39.30 -25.18
C TYR A 520 -34.23 -40.77 -25.47
N THR A 521 -35.05 -41.04 -26.48
CA THR A 521 -35.40 -42.41 -26.88
C THR A 521 -34.96 -42.61 -28.32
N ILE A 522 -34.04 -43.54 -28.56
CA ILE A 522 -33.65 -43.92 -29.93
C ILE A 522 -34.68 -44.91 -30.48
N SER A 523 -35.29 -44.58 -31.61
CA SER A 523 -36.06 -45.54 -32.43
C SER A 523 -35.11 -46.19 -33.44
N LEU A 524 -34.79 -47.47 -33.25
CA LEU A 524 -33.88 -48.20 -34.16
C LEU A 524 -34.51 -48.47 -35.53
N ALA A 525 -35.84 -48.45 -35.61
CA ALA A 525 -36.58 -48.58 -36.86
C ALA A 525 -36.17 -47.53 -37.90
N ASP A 526 -35.72 -46.35 -37.45
CA ASP A 526 -35.35 -45.22 -38.28
C ASP A 526 -34.05 -45.48 -39.07
N PHE A 527 -33.19 -46.38 -38.57
CA PHE A 527 -31.88 -46.69 -39.14
C PHE A 527 -31.89 -47.90 -40.08
N ARG A 528 -32.99 -48.68 -40.12
CA ARG A 528 -33.17 -49.87 -40.98
C ARG A 528 -32.01 -50.87 -40.89
N LEU A 529 -31.51 -51.10 -39.68
CA LEU A 529 -30.38 -51.99 -39.40
C LEU A 529 -30.76 -53.47 -39.55
N GLN A 530 -29.82 -54.28 -39.99
CA GLN A 530 -29.97 -55.74 -40.06
C GLN A 530 -29.39 -56.42 -38.82
N PRO A 531 -29.87 -57.64 -38.46
CA PRO A 531 -29.21 -58.42 -37.43
C PRO A 531 -27.74 -58.67 -37.76
N GLY A 532 -26.84 -58.41 -36.80
CA GLY A 532 -25.39 -58.40 -36.98
C GLY A 532 -24.79 -56.98 -36.96
N ASP A 533 -25.57 -55.98 -37.37
CA ASP A 533 -25.14 -54.58 -37.35
C ASP A 533 -25.02 -54.03 -35.92
N GLN A 534 -24.37 -52.88 -35.80
CA GLN A 534 -24.27 -52.11 -34.57
C GLN A 534 -24.71 -50.67 -34.78
N LEU A 535 -25.33 -50.07 -33.76
CA LEU A 535 -25.50 -48.62 -33.68
C LEU A 535 -24.53 -48.07 -32.63
N VAL A 536 -23.47 -47.41 -33.09
CA VAL A 536 -22.52 -46.71 -32.22
C VAL A 536 -23.07 -45.33 -31.92
N TYR A 537 -23.06 -44.93 -30.64
CA TYR A 537 -23.55 -43.62 -30.22
C TYR A 537 -22.63 -42.98 -29.19
N GLN A 538 -22.55 -41.65 -29.24
CA GLN A 538 -21.80 -40.81 -28.31
C GLN A 538 -22.51 -39.46 -28.18
N ALA A 539 -22.44 -38.84 -27.00
CA ALA A 539 -22.94 -37.50 -26.78
C ALA A 539 -21.78 -36.49 -26.85
N ALA A 540 -22.08 -35.29 -27.33
CA ALA A 540 -21.18 -34.15 -27.32
C ALA A 540 -21.86 -33.00 -26.57
N ALA A 541 -21.13 -32.37 -25.66
CA ALA A 541 -21.58 -31.18 -24.96
C ALA A 541 -20.71 -29.99 -25.37
N PHE A 542 -21.33 -28.85 -25.62
CA PHE A 542 -20.67 -27.63 -26.06
C PHE A 542 -20.86 -26.55 -25.02
N ASP A 543 -19.78 -25.81 -24.76
CA ASP A 543 -19.79 -24.59 -23.96
C ASP A 543 -20.05 -23.36 -24.84
N HIS A 544 -20.09 -22.17 -24.23
CA HIS A 544 -20.22 -20.89 -24.93
C HIS A 544 -18.87 -20.29 -25.37
N ASN A 545 -17.75 -20.96 -25.11
CA ASN A 545 -16.43 -20.44 -25.41
C ASN A 545 -16.10 -20.70 -26.89
N LEU A 546 -15.87 -19.64 -27.67
CA LEU A 546 -15.66 -19.75 -29.13
C LEU A 546 -14.18 -19.88 -29.53
N ASP A 547 -13.24 -19.68 -28.60
CA ASP A 547 -11.83 -19.40 -28.92
C ASP A 547 -10.92 -20.65 -28.97
N THR A 548 -11.44 -21.84 -28.59
CA THR A 548 -10.66 -23.09 -28.68
C THR A 548 -11.04 -23.97 -29.87
N LYS A 549 -10.06 -24.63 -30.50
CA LYS A 549 -10.29 -25.61 -31.58
C LYS A 549 -11.13 -26.84 -31.15
N SER A 550 -11.53 -26.94 -29.89
CA SER A 550 -12.35 -28.02 -29.33
C SER A 550 -13.24 -27.47 -28.22
N ASN A 551 -14.31 -26.75 -28.59
CA ASN A 551 -15.34 -26.21 -27.69
C ASN A 551 -16.34 -27.30 -27.23
N HIS A 552 -15.87 -28.54 -27.16
CA HIS A 552 -16.69 -29.67 -26.78
C HIS A 552 -15.87 -30.79 -26.18
N ASP A 553 -16.53 -31.56 -25.33
CA ASP A 553 -16.08 -32.88 -24.92
C ASP A 553 -17.02 -33.95 -25.47
N LEU A 554 -16.49 -35.15 -25.63
CA LEU A 554 -17.22 -36.31 -26.13
C LEU A 554 -17.36 -37.35 -25.03
N SER A 555 -18.54 -37.95 -24.94
CA SER A 555 -18.71 -39.11 -24.06
C SER A 555 -17.90 -40.30 -24.57
N ARG A 556 -17.78 -41.33 -23.75
CA ARG A 556 -17.40 -42.66 -24.24
C ARG A 556 -18.33 -43.08 -25.39
N ARG A 557 -17.79 -43.87 -26.32
CA ARG A 557 -18.58 -44.52 -27.36
C ARG A 557 -19.29 -45.73 -26.75
N TYR A 558 -20.56 -45.85 -27.04
CA TYR A 558 -21.38 -47.00 -26.68
C TYR A 558 -21.92 -47.64 -27.96
N ALA A 559 -22.23 -48.93 -27.90
CA ALA A 559 -22.75 -49.67 -29.04
C ALA A 559 -24.01 -50.45 -28.63
N LEU A 560 -25.03 -50.36 -29.47
CA LEU A 560 -26.18 -51.26 -29.45
C LEU A 560 -25.94 -52.32 -30.52
N GLN A 561 -25.89 -53.59 -30.12
CA GLN A 561 -25.74 -54.69 -31.06
C GLN A 561 -27.11 -55.16 -31.51
N ILE A 562 -27.33 -55.19 -32.82
CA ILE A 562 -28.60 -55.60 -33.40
C ILE A 562 -28.62 -57.12 -33.50
N VAL A 563 -29.54 -57.75 -32.77
CA VAL A 563 -29.74 -59.20 -32.77
C VAL A 563 -31.09 -59.55 -33.35
N ARG A 564 -31.27 -60.81 -33.75
CA ARG A 564 -32.57 -61.26 -34.25
C ARG A 564 -33.58 -61.29 -33.09
N PRO A 565 -34.85 -60.94 -33.32
CA PRO A 565 -35.89 -61.03 -32.28
C PRO A 565 -35.97 -62.40 -31.60
N GLU A 566 -35.70 -63.47 -32.33
CA GLU A 566 -35.74 -64.85 -31.83
C GLU A 566 -34.55 -65.16 -30.90
N ASP A 567 -33.35 -64.66 -31.23
CA ASP A 567 -32.17 -64.75 -30.36
C ASP A 567 -32.36 -63.90 -29.10
N LEU A 568 -32.93 -62.71 -29.31
CA LEU A 568 -33.68 -61.86 -28.37
C LEU A 568 -34.36 -62.68 -27.26
N GLU A 569 -35.43 -63.30 -27.73
CA GLU A 569 -36.38 -64.07 -26.95
C GLU A 569 -35.71 -65.23 -26.21
N ARG A 570 -34.81 -65.96 -26.85
CA ARG A 570 -34.08 -67.09 -26.23
C ARG A 570 -33.27 -66.64 -25.03
N MET A 571 -32.52 -65.55 -25.13
CA MET A 571 -31.76 -65.03 -23.99
C MET A 571 -32.65 -64.55 -22.85
N LEU A 572 -33.81 -63.96 -23.17
CA LEU A 572 -34.79 -63.56 -22.15
C LEU A 572 -35.45 -64.76 -21.49
N GLN A 573 -35.71 -65.84 -22.23
CA GLN A 573 -36.18 -67.13 -21.69
C GLN A 573 -35.13 -67.76 -20.76
N ASP A 574 -33.85 -67.80 -21.14
CA ASP A 574 -32.77 -68.31 -20.29
C ASP A 574 -32.70 -67.54 -18.96
N ARG A 575 -32.84 -66.21 -19.02
CA ARG A 575 -32.92 -65.35 -17.83
C ARG A 575 -34.17 -65.64 -17.00
N MET A 576 -35.31 -65.93 -17.63
CA MET A 576 -36.53 -66.35 -16.93
C MET A 576 -36.33 -67.67 -16.17
N THR A 577 -35.70 -68.67 -16.80
CA THR A 577 -35.37 -69.95 -16.17
C THR A 577 -34.43 -69.75 -14.98
N ALA A 578 -33.46 -68.85 -15.09
CA ALA A 578 -32.60 -68.49 -13.96
C ALA A 578 -33.39 -67.81 -12.82
N LEU A 579 -34.39 -66.97 -13.13
CA LEU A 579 -35.27 -66.38 -12.12
C LEU A 579 -36.16 -67.41 -11.44
N LYS A 580 -36.66 -68.41 -12.17
CA LYS A 580 -37.36 -69.56 -11.59
C LYS A 580 -36.48 -70.29 -10.57
N GLU A 581 -35.24 -70.62 -10.93
CA GLU A 581 -34.33 -71.29 -9.99
C GLU A 581 -34.03 -70.45 -8.74
N ARG A 582 -33.91 -69.12 -8.90
CA ARG A 582 -33.79 -68.20 -7.76
C ARG A 582 -35.05 -68.23 -6.90
N LEU A 583 -36.24 -68.14 -7.50
CA LEU A 583 -37.52 -68.15 -6.79
C LEU A 583 -37.76 -69.47 -6.05
N SER A 584 -37.48 -70.60 -6.68
CA SER A 584 -37.48 -71.93 -6.05
C SER A 584 -36.46 -72.04 -4.90
N GLY A 585 -35.30 -71.40 -5.05
CA GLY A 585 -34.32 -71.24 -3.97
C GLY A 585 -34.88 -70.47 -2.77
N VAL A 586 -35.61 -69.37 -3.02
CA VAL A 586 -36.29 -68.60 -1.97
C VAL A 586 -37.39 -69.45 -1.31
N GLY A 587 -38.15 -70.22 -2.07
CA GLY A 587 -39.15 -71.15 -1.54
C GLY A 587 -38.55 -72.21 -0.60
N ARG A 588 -37.38 -72.75 -0.93
CA ARG A 588 -36.64 -73.68 -0.05
C ARG A 588 -36.19 -73.01 1.24
N GLU A 589 -35.61 -71.81 1.18
CA GLU A 589 -35.22 -71.04 2.38
C GLU A 589 -36.41 -70.72 3.27
N GLN A 590 -37.55 -70.39 2.66
CA GLN A 590 -38.80 -70.15 3.35
C GLN A 590 -39.32 -71.41 4.06
N THR A 591 -39.19 -72.58 3.43
CA THR A 591 -39.55 -73.88 4.02
C THR A 591 -38.66 -74.23 5.21
N ASP A 592 -37.37 -73.92 5.14
CA ASP A 592 -36.44 -74.15 6.25
C ASP A 592 -36.71 -73.19 7.43
N ALA A 593 -37.00 -71.91 7.13
CA ALA A 593 -37.43 -70.93 8.13
C ALA A 593 -38.75 -71.34 8.81
N ARG A 594 -39.68 -71.94 8.06
CA ARG A 594 -40.91 -72.53 8.58
C ARG A 594 -40.62 -73.66 9.58
N LYS A 595 -39.80 -74.65 9.19
CA LYS A 595 -39.45 -75.78 10.07
C LYS A 595 -38.83 -75.30 11.37
N ALA A 596 -37.88 -74.37 11.29
CA ALA A 596 -37.21 -73.81 12.47
C ALA A 596 -38.17 -73.00 13.37
N SER A 597 -39.15 -72.29 12.78
CA SER A 597 -40.19 -71.59 13.54
C SER A 597 -41.18 -72.54 14.18
N GLN A 598 -41.53 -73.64 13.51
CA GLN A 598 -42.39 -74.70 14.05
C GLN A 598 -41.73 -75.42 15.23
N GLU A 599 -40.45 -75.74 15.12
CA GLU A 599 -39.65 -76.28 16.22
C GLU A 599 -39.60 -75.30 17.40
N PHE A 600 -39.40 -74.02 17.14
CA PHE A 600 -39.42 -72.99 18.19
C PHE A 600 -40.78 -72.90 18.89
N VAL A 601 -41.88 -72.92 18.14
CA VAL A 601 -43.25 -72.91 18.70
C VAL A 601 -43.52 -74.16 19.54
N ARG A 602 -43.04 -75.33 19.12
CA ARG A 602 -43.18 -76.59 19.89
C ARG A 602 -42.37 -76.56 21.19
N ASP A 603 -41.16 -76.00 21.15
CA ASP A 603 -40.28 -75.89 22.31
C ASP A 603 -40.73 -74.79 23.29
N MET A 604 -41.61 -73.89 22.83
CA MET A 604 -42.21 -72.85 23.65
C MET A 604 -43.15 -73.49 24.69
N GLY A 605 -42.56 -73.94 25.81
CA GLY A 605 -43.29 -74.51 26.93
C GLY A 605 -44.25 -73.52 27.62
N PRO A 606 -44.98 -73.95 28.66
CA PRO A 606 -46.00 -73.12 29.33
C PRO A 606 -45.43 -71.92 30.10
N LYS A 607 -44.10 -71.81 30.24
CA LYS A 607 -43.43 -70.71 30.96
C LYS A 607 -43.62 -69.39 30.20
N GLY A 608 -44.08 -68.36 30.90
CA GLY A 608 -44.47 -67.06 30.31
C GLY A 608 -43.33 -66.07 30.04
N VAL A 609 -42.07 -66.51 30.06
CA VAL A 609 -40.88 -65.63 29.90
C VAL A 609 -39.89 -66.30 28.94
N LEU A 610 -39.39 -65.53 27.96
CA LEU A 610 -38.37 -65.96 27.00
C LEU A 610 -36.98 -65.98 27.66
N THR A 611 -36.23 -67.05 27.44
CA THR A 611 -34.81 -67.11 27.81
C THR A 611 -33.94 -66.32 26.83
N GLU A 612 -32.69 -66.03 27.19
CA GLU A 612 -31.74 -65.40 26.24
C GLU A 612 -31.45 -66.30 25.02
N ASP A 613 -31.50 -67.62 25.19
CA ASP A 613 -31.36 -68.58 24.09
C ASP A 613 -32.56 -68.50 23.13
N ASP A 614 -33.78 -68.36 23.65
CA ASP A 614 -35.00 -68.18 22.86
C ASP A 614 -34.95 -66.88 22.05
N LYS A 615 -34.50 -65.78 22.67
CA LYS A 615 -34.30 -64.51 21.98
C LYS A 615 -33.28 -64.62 20.84
N ARG A 616 -32.19 -65.38 21.03
CA ARG A 616 -31.20 -65.64 19.96
C ARG A 616 -31.77 -66.52 18.84
N ARG A 617 -32.62 -67.52 19.15
CA ARG A 617 -33.34 -68.31 18.14
C ARG A 617 -34.30 -67.44 17.33
N LEU A 618 -35.12 -66.62 17.98
CA LEU A 618 -36.02 -65.68 17.32
C LEU A 618 -35.27 -64.63 16.48
N GLN A 619 -34.11 -64.17 16.93
CA GLN A 619 -33.29 -63.25 16.15
C GLN A 619 -32.77 -63.91 14.86
N ARG A 620 -32.38 -65.19 14.91
CA ARG A 620 -32.00 -65.95 13.71
C ARG A 620 -33.19 -66.13 12.75
N LEU A 621 -34.35 -66.51 13.27
CA LEU A 621 -35.58 -66.60 12.47
C LEU A 621 -35.96 -65.26 11.83
N GLU A 622 -35.85 -64.15 12.57
CA GLU A 622 -36.09 -62.80 12.06
C GLU A 622 -35.10 -62.46 10.93
N TYR A 623 -33.82 -62.82 11.09
CA TYR A 623 -32.79 -62.61 10.07
C TYR A 623 -33.06 -63.44 8.81
N ASP A 624 -33.41 -64.72 8.97
CA ASP A 624 -33.73 -65.61 7.85
C ASP A 624 -34.96 -65.11 7.07
N GLN A 625 -36.01 -64.64 7.77
CA GLN A 625 -37.19 -64.06 7.11
C GLN A 625 -36.88 -62.73 6.38
N ARG A 626 -36.01 -61.89 6.94
CA ARG A 626 -35.55 -60.67 6.25
C ARG A 626 -34.76 -61.02 4.99
N ARG A 627 -33.91 -62.05 5.04
CA ARG A 627 -33.17 -62.53 3.86
C ARG A 627 -34.11 -63.01 2.76
N VAL A 628 -35.17 -63.75 3.11
CA VAL A 628 -36.25 -64.11 2.16
C VAL A 628 -36.83 -62.85 1.52
N THR A 629 -37.21 -61.85 2.32
CA THR A 629 -37.77 -60.57 1.82
C THR A 629 -36.83 -59.86 0.84
N THR A 630 -35.54 -59.75 1.17
CA THR A 630 -34.55 -59.11 0.29
C THR A 630 -34.45 -59.83 -1.05
N ARG A 631 -34.42 -61.17 -1.04
CA ARG A 631 -34.34 -61.94 -2.29
C ARG A 631 -35.62 -61.84 -3.13
N LEU A 632 -36.79 -61.73 -2.50
CA LEU A 632 -38.03 -61.46 -3.23
C LEU A 632 -37.97 -60.11 -3.95
N ASN A 633 -37.47 -59.06 -3.29
CA ASN A 633 -37.28 -57.75 -3.92
C ASN A 633 -36.28 -57.80 -5.08
N GLU A 634 -35.21 -58.59 -4.96
CA GLU A 634 -34.24 -58.78 -6.07
C GLU A 634 -34.89 -59.50 -7.27
N VAL A 635 -35.75 -60.49 -7.03
CA VAL A 635 -36.50 -61.17 -8.09
C VAL A 635 -37.54 -60.24 -8.71
N GLU A 636 -38.29 -59.47 -7.91
CA GLU A 636 -39.26 -58.48 -8.38
C GLU A 636 -38.60 -57.45 -9.31
N LYS A 637 -37.47 -56.88 -8.88
CA LYS A 637 -36.69 -55.93 -9.68
C LYS A 637 -36.26 -56.56 -11.00
N SER A 638 -35.75 -57.80 -10.96
CA SER A 638 -35.30 -58.51 -12.15
C SER A 638 -36.45 -58.80 -13.13
N LEU A 639 -37.65 -59.10 -12.63
CA LEU A 639 -38.87 -59.26 -13.43
C LEU A 639 -39.29 -57.93 -14.08
N GLY A 640 -39.18 -56.82 -13.35
CA GLY A 640 -39.37 -55.47 -13.89
C GLY A 640 -38.41 -55.14 -15.02
N GLU A 641 -37.11 -55.42 -14.84
CA GLU A 641 -36.09 -55.23 -15.87
C GLU A 641 -36.37 -56.06 -17.14
N LEU A 642 -36.83 -57.31 -16.99
CA LEU A 642 -37.23 -58.15 -18.13
C LEU A 642 -38.44 -57.59 -18.86
N LEU A 643 -39.46 -57.11 -18.14
CA LEU A 643 -40.65 -56.46 -18.74
C LEU A 643 -40.25 -55.24 -19.57
N GLU A 644 -39.48 -54.33 -18.97
CA GLU A 644 -38.99 -53.12 -19.65
C GLU A 644 -38.14 -53.47 -20.87
N GLU A 645 -37.28 -54.48 -20.77
CA GLU A 645 -36.45 -54.94 -21.88
C GLU A 645 -37.26 -55.54 -23.03
N ARG A 646 -38.34 -56.28 -22.74
CA ARG A 646 -39.27 -56.80 -23.77
C ARG A 646 -40.04 -55.68 -24.46
N GLU A 647 -40.57 -54.74 -23.69
CA GLU A 647 -41.30 -53.58 -24.23
C GLU A 647 -40.39 -52.73 -25.11
N ALA A 648 -39.19 -52.40 -24.62
CA ALA A 648 -38.18 -51.67 -25.36
C ALA A 648 -37.84 -52.36 -26.68
N ASN A 649 -37.73 -53.69 -26.71
CA ASN A 649 -37.42 -54.46 -27.90
C ASN A 649 -38.63 -54.82 -28.78
N ARG A 650 -39.82 -54.29 -28.46
CA ARG A 650 -41.10 -54.61 -29.10
C ARG A 650 -41.43 -56.12 -29.15
N LEU A 651 -40.93 -56.89 -28.18
CA LEU A 651 -41.27 -58.31 -28.00
C LEU A 651 -42.61 -58.43 -27.25
N THR A 652 -43.68 -58.01 -27.93
CA THR A 652 -45.01 -57.73 -27.37
C THR A 652 -45.94 -58.95 -27.38
N ASP A 653 -45.41 -60.16 -27.23
CA ASP A 653 -46.26 -61.34 -27.05
C ASP A 653 -47.19 -61.13 -25.83
N PRO A 654 -48.52 -61.07 -26.01
CA PRO A 654 -49.44 -60.72 -24.93
C PRO A 654 -49.40 -61.72 -23.77
N SER A 655 -49.14 -62.99 -24.07
CA SER A 655 -49.08 -64.06 -23.07
C SER A 655 -47.84 -63.90 -22.19
N ALA A 656 -46.67 -63.66 -22.79
CA ALA A 656 -45.42 -63.38 -22.09
C ALA A 656 -45.54 -62.15 -21.18
N MET A 657 -46.09 -61.06 -21.71
CA MET A 657 -46.26 -59.80 -20.99
C MET A 657 -47.24 -59.93 -19.82
N SER A 658 -48.35 -60.64 -20.03
CA SER A 658 -49.32 -60.92 -18.96
C SER A 658 -48.69 -61.78 -17.87
N LEU A 659 -47.93 -62.83 -18.24
CA LEU A 659 -47.26 -63.70 -17.28
C LEU A 659 -46.25 -62.94 -16.44
N LEU A 660 -45.36 -62.17 -17.08
CA LEU A 660 -44.34 -61.41 -16.36
C LEU A 660 -44.94 -60.39 -15.39
N ASN A 661 -46.02 -59.72 -15.79
CA ASN A 661 -46.74 -58.82 -14.89
C ASN A 661 -47.41 -59.57 -13.74
N GLU A 662 -48.05 -60.72 -14.00
CA GLU A 662 -48.62 -61.61 -12.97
C GLU A 662 -47.56 -62.05 -11.96
N LEU A 663 -46.38 -62.47 -12.45
CA LEU A 663 -45.24 -62.87 -11.62
C LEU A 663 -44.69 -61.70 -10.80
N ARG A 664 -44.47 -60.53 -11.43
CA ARG A 664 -43.94 -59.34 -10.74
C ARG A 664 -44.88 -58.92 -9.63
N GLU A 665 -46.18 -58.78 -9.91
CA GLU A 665 -47.17 -58.36 -8.92
C GLU A 665 -47.33 -59.42 -7.82
N GLY A 666 -47.30 -60.70 -8.19
CA GLY A 666 -47.28 -61.81 -7.24
C GLY A 666 -46.11 -61.72 -6.27
N VAL A 667 -44.87 -61.67 -6.78
CA VAL A 667 -43.65 -61.56 -5.96
C VAL A 667 -43.65 -60.29 -5.12
N LYS A 668 -44.06 -59.15 -5.70
CA LYS A 668 -44.17 -57.87 -5.00
C LYS A 668 -45.10 -57.96 -3.80
N LYS A 669 -46.29 -58.54 -3.96
CA LYS A 669 -47.23 -58.76 -2.85
C LYS A 669 -46.63 -59.61 -1.73
N LEU A 670 -45.86 -60.64 -2.07
CA LEU A 670 -45.15 -61.47 -1.09
C LEU A 670 -44.08 -60.66 -0.33
N ALA A 671 -43.33 -59.82 -1.05
CA ALA A 671 -42.22 -59.03 -0.53
C ALA A 671 -42.68 -57.84 0.33
N ASP A 672 -43.76 -57.16 -0.07
CA ASP A 672 -44.23 -55.92 0.58
C ASP A 672 -45.22 -56.19 1.72
N GLU A 673 -46.05 -57.24 1.60
CA GLU A 673 -47.14 -57.50 2.55
C GLU A 673 -46.87 -58.73 3.43
N LYS A 674 -46.75 -59.92 2.81
CA LYS A 674 -46.75 -61.20 3.54
C LYS A 674 -45.48 -61.42 4.35
N SER A 675 -44.31 -61.36 3.72
CA SER A 675 -43.03 -61.61 4.39
C SER A 675 -42.70 -60.60 5.52
N PRO A 676 -42.95 -59.28 5.34
CA PRO A 676 -42.75 -58.30 6.43
C PRO A 676 -43.72 -58.49 7.60
N SER A 677 -44.93 -59.00 7.35
CA SER A 677 -45.87 -59.33 8.44
C SER A 677 -45.31 -60.42 9.37
N ILE A 678 -44.65 -61.44 8.82
CA ILE A 678 -44.00 -62.52 9.58
C ILE A 678 -42.81 -61.98 10.37
N THR A 679 -42.00 -61.13 9.74
CA THR A 679 -40.85 -60.48 10.40
C THR A 679 -41.29 -59.63 11.59
N ARG A 680 -42.40 -58.89 11.46
CA ARG A 680 -43.00 -58.13 12.58
C ARG A 680 -43.42 -59.05 13.72
N GLN A 681 -44.12 -60.14 13.44
CA GLN A 681 -44.54 -61.10 14.48
C GLN A 681 -43.35 -61.75 15.21
N LEU A 682 -42.28 -62.10 14.49
CA LEU A 682 -41.04 -62.62 15.08
C LEU A 682 -40.35 -61.58 15.99
N LYS A 683 -40.28 -60.33 15.53
CA LYS A 683 -39.69 -59.21 16.28
C LYS A 683 -40.51 -58.87 17.53
N ASP A 684 -41.83 -58.80 17.40
CA ASP A 684 -42.74 -58.50 18.52
C ASP A 684 -42.63 -59.59 19.58
N THR A 685 -42.56 -60.86 19.17
CA THR A 685 -42.32 -61.99 20.08
C THR A 685 -40.95 -61.86 20.77
N ARG A 686 -39.88 -61.54 20.03
CA ARG A 686 -38.53 -61.40 20.59
C ARG A 686 -38.40 -60.27 21.61
N THR A 687 -39.15 -59.18 21.42
CA THR A 687 -39.08 -57.97 22.25
C THR A 687 -40.08 -57.97 23.42
N ALA A 688 -41.01 -58.92 23.45
CA ALA A 688 -41.98 -59.06 24.52
C ALA A 688 -41.31 -59.34 25.87
N THR A 689 -41.61 -58.51 26.88
CA THR A 689 -41.12 -58.71 28.26
C THR A 689 -41.78 -59.93 28.92
N LYS A 690 -43.02 -60.26 28.54
CA LYS A 690 -43.75 -61.48 28.93
C LYS A 690 -44.55 -62.01 27.74
N LEU A 691 -44.61 -63.32 27.60
CA LEU A 691 -45.42 -64.00 26.58
C LEU A 691 -46.89 -64.04 27.03
N ASP A 692 -47.62 -62.96 26.75
CA ASP A 692 -49.07 -62.92 26.93
C ASP A 692 -49.79 -63.83 25.92
N SER A 693 -51.09 -64.07 26.13
CA SER A 693 -51.88 -64.96 25.27
C SER A 693 -51.90 -64.50 23.81
N LYS A 694 -51.87 -63.18 23.58
CA LYS A 694 -51.86 -62.56 22.26
C LYS A 694 -50.54 -62.81 21.51
N THR A 695 -49.40 -62.56 22.14
CA THR A 695 -48.07 -62.76 21.53
C THR A 695 -47.82 -64.24 21.24
N ARG A 696 -48.25 -65.13 22.15
CA ARG A 696 -48.15 -66.58 21.92
C ARG A 696 -49.02 -67.03 20.75
N ALA A 697 -50.26 -66.54 20.65
CA ALA A 697 -51.14 -66.84 19.53
C ALA A 697 -50.60 -66.30 18.19
N ALA A 698 -49.97 -65.12 18.19
CA ALA A 698 -49.31 -64.58 17.00
C ALA A 698 -48.12 -65.45 16.58
N MET A 699 -47.22 -65.80 17.52
CA MET A 699 -46.08 -66.67 17.22
C MET A 699 -46.52 -68.06 16.74
N ALA A 700 -47.60 -68.62 17.29
CA ALA A 700 -48.14 -69.91 16.86
C ALA A 700 -48.65 -69.90 15.41
N ARG A 701 -49.04 -68.73 14.87
CA ARG A 701 -49.46 -68.56 13.46
C ARG A 701 -48.30 -68.34 12.49
N VAL A 702 -47.09 -68.04 12.98
CA VAL A 702 -45.93 -67.77 12.12
C VAL A 702 -45.64 -68.94 11.18
N PRO A 703 -45.58 -70.21 11.63
CA PRO A 703 -45.37 -71.33 10.72
C PRO A 703 -46.44 -71.47 9.64
N ASP A 704 -47.70 -71.16 9.94
CA ASP A 704 -48.80 -71.23 8.96
C ASP A 704 -48.67 -70.12 7.91
N LEU A 705 -48.39 -68.88 8.34
CA LEU A 705 -48.11 -67.77 7.42
C LEU A 705 -46.87 -68.03 6.55
N GLN A 706 -45.87 -68.70 7.12
CA GLN A 706 -44.67 -69.10 6.40
C GLN A 706 -44.95 -70.20 5.38
N ASP A 707 -45.91 -71.09 5.67
CA ASP A 707 -46.36 -72.14 4.74
C ASP A 707 -47.16 -71.56 3.57
N GLU A 708 -48.09 -70.64 3.86
CA GLU A 708 -48.83 -69.91 2.81
C GLU A 708 -47.88 -69.17 1.86
N LEU A 709 -46.84 -68.54 2.42
CA LEU A 709 -45.80 -67.87 1.64
C LEU A 709 -45.00 -68.87 0.79
N ALA A 710 -44.62 -70.03 1.34
CA ALA A 710 -43.91 -71.07 0.60
C ALA A 710 -44.75 -71.62 -0.56
N ASP A 711 -46.04 -71.88 -0.33
CA ASP A 711 -46.99 -72.36 -1.34
C ASP A 711 -47.16 -71.35 -2.47
N GLU A 712 -47.29 -70.06 -2.17
CA GLU A 712 -47.39 -69.02 -3.19
C GLU A 712 -46.11 -68.90 -4.01
N LEU A 713 -44.93 -69.00 -3.39
CA LEU A 713 -43.65 -69.03 -4.11
C LEU A 713 -43.56 -70.22 -5.06
N GLN A 714 -43.97 -71.41 -4.59
CA GLN A 714 -43.97 -72.60 -5.42
C GLN A 714 -44.95 -72.46 -6.60
N ARG A 715 -46.15 -71.90 -6.38
CA ARG A 715 -47.11 -71.63 -7.45
C ARG A 715 -46.55 -70.67 -8.50
N LEU A 716 -45.91 -69.59 -8.08
CA LEU A 716 -45.27 -68.63 -8.99
C LEU A 716 -44.12 -69.29 -9.78
N ALA A 717 -43.29 -70.12 -9.14
CA ALA A 717 -42.23 -70.87 -9.83
C ALA A 717 -42.79 -71.87 -10.85
N THR A 718 -43.82 -72.65 -10.48
CA THR A 718 -44.48 -73.59 -11.40
C THR A 718 -45.22 -72.89 -12.55
N ARG A 719 -45.67 -71.64 -12.33
CA ARG A 719 -46.26 -70.83 -13.39
C ARG A 719 -45.26 -70.50 -14.50
N ILE A 720 -43.98 -70.29 -14.15
CA ILE A 720 -42.89 -70.10 -15.12
C ILE A 720 -42.68 -71.38 -15.94
N ASP A 721 -42.69 -72.56 -15.30
CA ASP A 721 -42.51 -73.86 -15.99
C ASP A 721 -43.56 -74.12 -17.06
N LYS A 722 -44.84 -73.96 -16.69
CA LYS A 722 -45.95 -74.17 -17.63
C LYS A 722 -45.86 -73.28 -18.87
N TYR A 723 -45.28 -72.09 -18.71
CA TYR A 723 -45.05 -71.19 -19.83
C TYR A 723 -43.81 -71.59 -20.63
N GLY A 724 -42.70 -71.95 -19.97
CA GLY A 724 -41.49 -72.48 -20.62
C GLY A 724 -41.82 -73.65 -21.53
N ASP A 725 -42.50 -74.68 -21.00
CA ASP A 725 -42.90 -75.88 -21.75
C ASP A 725 -43.79 -75.53 -22.96
N PHE A 726 -44.74 -74.60 -22.78
CA PHE A 726 -45.63 -74.18 -23.86
C PHE A 726 -44.89 -73.42 -24.97
N THR A 727 -43.92 -72.58 -24.58
CA THR A 727 -43.14 -71.79 -25.53
C THR A 727 -42.12 -72.66 -26.27
N GLU A 728 -41.52 -73.64 -25.59
CA GLU A 728 -40.60 -74.62 -26.16
C GLU A 728 -41.30 -75.47 -27.23
N VAL A 729 -42.51 -75.97 -26.95
CA VAL A 729 -43.32 -76.71 -27.94
C VAL A 729 -43.71 -75.82 -29.14
N LEU A 730 -44.09 -74.56 -28.89
CA LEU A 730 -44.40 -73.62 -29.97
C LEU A 730 -43.17 -73.29 -30.83
N GLN A 731 -42.00 -73.21 -30.20
CA GLN A 731 -40.75 -72.95 -30.89
C GLN A 731 -40.31 -74.16 -31.71
N GLU A 732 -40.42 -75.37 -31.17
CA GLU A 732 -40.14 -76.62 -31.88
C GLU A 732 -41.07 -76.80 -33.09
N LEU A 733 -42.36 -76.47 -32.95
CA LEU A 733 -43.31 -76.43 -34.08
C LEU A 733 -42.94 -75.38 -35.13
N ARG A 734 -42.46 -74.20 -34.72
CA ARG A 734 -42.06 -73.12 -35.62
C ARG A 734 -40.73 -73.42 -36.33
N ASP A 735 -39.80 -74.08 -35.65
CA ASP A 735 -38.54 -74.58 -36.22
C ASP A 735 -38.80 -75.73 -37.21
N LEU A 736 -39.78 -76.60 -36.93
CA LEU A 736 -40.25 -77.63 -37.87
C LEU A 736 -40.92 -77.03 -39.12
N LEU A 737 -41.76 -75.99 -38.95
CA LEU A 737 -42.41 -75.28 -40.06
C LEU A 737 -41.39 -74.55 -40.96
N SER A 738 -40.45 -73.82 -40.36
CA SER A 738 -39.38 -73.13 -41.12
C SER A 738 -38.35 -74.11 -41.72
N GLY A 739 -38.15 -75.26 -41.09
CA GLY A 739 -37.42 -76.39 -41.67
C GLY A 739 -38.12 -76.97 -42.90
N GLN A 740 -39.45 -77.10 -42.89
CA GLN A 740 -40.22 -77.52 -44.07
C GLN A 740 -40.10 -76.50 -45.21
N ASP A 741 -40.21 -75.20 -44.93
CA ASP A 741 -40.08 -74.16 -45.96
C ASP A 741 -38.68 -74.18 -46.62
N ARG A 742 -37.60 -74.37 -45.85
CA ARG A 742 -36.25 -74.55 -46.42
C ARG A 742 -36.11 -75.81 -47.26
N VAL A 743 -36.79 -76.90 -46.89
CA VAL A 743 -36.79 -78.14 -47.67
C VAL A 743 -37.62 -77.98 -48.95
N ILE A 744 -38.73 -77.24 -48.91
CA ILE A 744 -39.57 -76.92 -50.07
C ILE A 744 -38.82 -75.98 -51.04
N ASP A 745 -38.17 -74.93 -50.53
CA ASP A 745 -37.36 -74.01 -51.34
C ASP A 745 -36.12 -74.71 -51.93
N GLY A 746 -35.43 -75.52 -51.12
CA GLY A 746 -34.30 -76.35 -51.57
C GLY A 746 -34.69 -77.40 -52.61
N ALA A 747 -35.87 -78.01 -52.48
CA ALA A 747 -36.42 -78.92 -53.49
C ALA A 747 -36.84 -78.17 -54.77
N GLY A 748 -37.34 -76.94 -54.66
CA GLY A 748 -37.65 -76.07 -55.79
C GLY A 748 -36.42 -75.61 -56.57
N GLU A 749 -35.32 -75.28 -55.88
CA GLU A 749 -34.01 -74.98 -56.47
C GLU A 749 -33.39 -76.22 -57.14
N ALA A 750 -33.45 -77.40 -56.48
CA ALA A 750 -32.97 -78.66 -57.04
C ALA A 750 -33.76 -79.10 -58.28
N ALA A 751 -35.09 -78.88 -58.30
CA ALA A 751 -35.93 -79.14 -59.46
C ALA A 751 -35.63 -78.20 -60.64
N LYS A 752 -35.23 -76.94 -60.38
CA LYS A 752 -34.76 -75.99 -61.40
C LYS A 752 -33.35 -76.32 -61.91
N ALA A 753 -32.49 -76.89 -61.06
CA ALA A 753 -31.14 -77.31 -61.44
C ALA A 753 -31.13 -78.62 -62.27
N GLY A 754 -32.06 -79.54 -62.03
CA GLY A 754 -32.21 -80.79 -62.80
C GLY A 754 -32.93 -80.65 -64.15
N ALA A 755 -33.49 -79.47 -64.46
CA ALA A 755 -34.19 -79.17 -65.71
C ALA A 755 -33.34 -78.36 -66.72
N ARG A 756 -32.02 -78.27 -66.52
CA ARG A 756 -31.05 -77.64 -67.43
C ARG A 756 -30.17 -78.66 -68.14
#